data_AF-A0A4Y3WDS6-F1
#
_entry.id   AF-A0A4Y3WDS6-F1
#
_cell.length_a   1.000
_cell.length_b   1.000
_cell.length_c   1.000
_cell.angle_alpha   90.00
_cell.angle_beta   90.00
_cell.angle_gamma   90.00
#
_symmetry.space_group_name_H-M   'P 1'
#
loop_
_entity.id
_entity.type
_entity.pdbx_description
1 polymer ?
#
loop_
_entity_poly.entity_id
_entity_poly.type
_entity_poly.pdbx_seq_one_letter_code
_entity_poly.pdbx_strand_id
1 'polypeptide(L)'
;MSSPTLAQQSASAPAQSRAVQFSIPAQPLPAALDAFIRASGWQVGYSTRITDGHRSTAVNGAMPPAQALRMLLAGTGINVSLTGANTATLVAPNSVAAGGAAPSGAIALDTIDVQGETAWGPVNGFVASRTATATKTDTPILEVPQSISVVTRDQIETRRNLTLNETLQYTPGVLAGASGQQQFVPRFQIRGFDIANGGSGGIYLNGLRSSTTWSDIEPYGLERVEVMRGPASVLYGQGQPSGVIGLVTKRPSEKPSHEVQLQGGSFEQRSGAFDFGGPMTEDRTLLYRFTGLLREGGNGIDFSNDGRAFLSGALTWRPTAATEITAYSLYQKSKGRWNYGLPAQGTVLPNPNGRIPLTRFIGEPDFDRTDTELTVAGYNLQHHATDSLTFRQNLQYSQEMLDYRHIGPIGLQADLRTLDRYAEAIHTDRKTFAVDNHAELRATTGVLQHTVLFGVDHRSVRYNDIGTWSGVVGPIDVFVPVYGQTVFIPAAADFRFRQTHNFTGIYVQDQIKLDRWILTLGGRHDWADASTVNVISGSVTDQNDRAFTKRAGLGYEFDTGVVPYVSYAESFTPLSGRTFDGSPLTPETGVQYEGGIKYQPKDMNTKRAGVDPAYRRALWIVVVLNLGFGVCELVGGFVAGSQALKADSLDFIGDGSITLVGLLALSWSAAARSRTALTQGCFLAALGIGVIASAGWRAFNAVPPEADLMGGIGVVALIVNVTAALVLARFRGSGDANARAIWLFSRNDALANVAVIVAAGLVAWTGSAWPDLVVAAVIALLFLHSAYDIIRDARKELAEHRRGAAA
;
A
#
# COMPACT_ATOMS: atom_id res chain seq x y z
N MET A 1 -43.89 -60.94 33.94
CA MET A 1 -43.67 -59.57 34.47
C MET A 1 -42.64 -58.93 33.58
N SER A 2 -43.07 -57.98 32.76
CA SER A 2 -42.36 -57.54 31.55
C SER A 2 -42.11 -56.04 31.64
N SER A 3 -40.89 -55.64 31.31
CA SER A 3 -40.32 -54.28 31.38
C SER A 3 -41.07 -53.27 30.50
N PRO A 4 -41.15 -51.97 30.87
CA PRO A 4 -41.83 -50.96 30.09
C PRO A 4 -40.89 -50.24 29.11
N THR A 5 -41.39 -50.07 27.89
CA THR A 5 -40.83 -49.30 26.77
C THR A 5 -41.25 -47.82 26.86
N LEU A 6 -40.30 -46.92 26.60
CA LEU A 6 -40.50 -45.46 26.53
C LEU A 6 -41.20 -45.06 25.24
N ALA A 7 -42.26 -44.25 25.37
CA ALA A 7 -43.13 -43.78 24.31
C ALA A 7 -42.53 -42.60 23.52
N GLN A 8 -42.69 -42.69 22.20
CA GLN A 8 -42.37 -41.67 21.20
C GLN A 8 -43.49 -40.61 21.19
N GLN A 9 -43.18 -39.36 21.50
CA GLN A 9 -44.11 -38.23 21.41
C GLN A 9 -44.38 -37.84 19.95
N SER A 10 -45.65 -37.63 19.66
CA SER A 10 -46.25 -37.36 18.36
C SER A 10 -45.86 -35.98 17.81
N ALA A 11 -45.58 -35.92 16.50
CA ALA A 11 -45.34 -34.69 15.76
C ALA A 11 -46.61 -33.82 15.68
N SER A 12 -46.49 -32.54 16.02
CA SER A 12 -47.51 -31.51 15.87
C SER A 12 -47.65 -31.06 14.40
N ALA A 13 -48.89 -30.92 13.93
CA ALA A 13 -49.26 -30.43 12.60
C ALA A 13 -48.82 -28.96 12.33
N PRO A 14 -48.59 -28.55 11.07
CA PRO A 14 -48.18 -27.18 10.74
C PRO A 14 -49.35 -26.18 10.84
N ALA A 15 -49.09 -25.03 11.45
CA ALA A 15 -50.04 -23.93 11.62
C ALA A 15 -50.47 -23.31 10.28
N GLN A 16 -51.77 -23.09 10.10
CA GLN A 16 -52.35 -22.33 9.00
C GLN A 16 -51.92 -20.85 9.08
N SER A 17 -51.17 -20.37 8.07
CA SER A 17 -50.74 -18.98 7.94
C SER A 17 -51.91 -18.03 7.66
N ARG A 18 -52.13 -17.04 8.54
CA ARG A 18 -53.14 -15.99 8.42
C ARG A 18 -53.03 -15.24 7.08
N ALA A 19 -54.16 -15.00 6.41
CA ALA A 19 -54.22 -14.25 5.16
C ALA A 19 -53.83 -12.77 5.36
N VAL A 20 -53.03 -12.22 4.44
CA VAL A 20 -52.58 -10.83 4.40
C VAL A 20 -53.13 -10.19 3.12
N GLN A 21 -53.56 -8.92 3.20
CA GLN A 21 -54.03 -8.17 2.04
C GLN A 21 -52.83 -7.64 1.26
N PHE A 22 -52.68 -8.06 0.00
CA PHE A 22 -51.63 -7.57 -0.89
C PHE A 22 -52.21 -6.65 -1.97
N SER A 23 -51.46 -5.60 -2.31
CA SER A 23 -51.67 -4.82 -3.53
C SER A 23 -50.32 -4.41 -4.12
N ILE A 24 -49.77 -5.29 -4.94
CA ILE A 24 -48.44 -5.14 -5.54
C ILE A 24 -48.59 -5.20 -7.07
N PRO A 25 -48.34 -4.09 -7.80
CA PRO A 25 -48.39 -4.09 -9.26
C PRO A 25 -47.19 -4.83 -9.86
N ALA A 26 -47.27 -5.19 -11.15
CA ALA A 26 -46.17 -5.80 -11.88
C ALA A 26 -45.02 -4.80 -12.08
N GLN A 27 -43.87 -5.06 -11.45
CA GLN A 27 -42.73 -4.14 -11.39
C GLN A 27 -41.40 -4.91 -11.39
N PRO A 28 -40.22 -4.25 -11.44
CA PRO A 28 -38.94 -4.94 -11.31
C PRO A 28 -38.93 -5.81 -10.05
N LEU A 29 -38.48 -7.07 -10.20
CA LEU A 29 -38.64 -8.08 -9.18
C LEU A 29 -38.06 -7.70 -7.79
N PRO A 30 -36.90 -7.02 -7.69
CA PRO A 30 -36.41 -6.52 -6.40
C PRO A 30 -37.40 -5.59 -5.69
N ALA A 31 -37.98 -4.63 -6.41
CA ALA A 31 -38.97 -3.70 -5.85
C ALA A 31 -40.28 -4.40 -5.45
N ALA A 32 -40.67 -5.45 -6.17
CA ALA A 32 -41.83 -6.26 -5.85
C ALA A 32 -41.62 -7.13 -4.60
N LEU A 33 -40.44 -7.72 -4.44
CA LEU A 33 -40.06 -8.48 -3.26
C LEU A 33 -39.99 -7.58 -2.03
N ASP A 34 -39.46 -6.37 -2.16
CA ASP A 34 -39.47 -5.38 -1.08
C ASP A 34 -40.89 -4.98 -0.67
N ALA A 35 -41.79 -4.78 -1.64
CA ALA A 35 -43.19 -4.50 -1.35
C ALA A 35 -43.89 -5.68 -0.65
N PHE A 36 -43.57 -6.91 -1.06
CA PHE A 36 -44.06 -8.13 -0.43
C PHE A 36 -43.55 -8.29 1.01
N ILE A 37 -42.25 -8.07 1.26
CA ILE A 37 -41.64 -8.12 2.59
C ILE A 37 -42.30 -7.10 3.52
N ARG A 38 -42.50 -5.86 3.04
CA ARG A 38 -43.18 -4.81 3.81
C ARG A 38 -44.63 -5.15 4.14
N ALA A 39 -45.37 -5.74 3.20
CA ALA A 39 -46.79 -6.08 3.40
C ALA A 39 -46.99 -7.31 4.30
N SER A 40 -46.09 -8.28 4.25
CA SER A 40 -46.23 -9.58 4.93
C SER A 40 -45.42 -9.73 6.22
N GLY A 41 -44.36 -8.94 6.40
CA GLY A 41 -43.36 -9.12 7.45
C GLY A 41 -42.49 -10.37 7.28
N TRP A 42 -42.52 -11.01 6.11
CA TRP A 42 -41.69 -12.18 5.80
C TRP A 42 -40.26 -11.78 5.47
N GLN A 43 -39.28 -12.60 5.87
CA GLN A 43 -37.90 -12.42 5.44
C GLN A 43 -37.65 -13.28 4.19
N VAL A 44 -37.31 -12.64 3.07
CA VAL A 44 -37.01 -13.34 1.82
C VAL A 44 -35.54 -13.15 1.49
N GLY A 45 -34.76 -14.22 1.57
CA GLY A 45 -33.36 -14.24 1.18
C GLY A 45 -33.18 -14.55 -0.30
N TYR A 46 -32.42 -13.73 -1.02
CA TYR A 46 -32.10 -13.95 -2.42
C TYR A 46 -30.79 -13.25 -2.80
N SER A 47 -30.13 -13.72 -3.86
CA SER A 47 -29.00 -13.02 -4.48
C SER A 47 -29.55 -12.01 -5.49
N THR A 48 -29.01 -10.80 -5.57
CA THR A 48 -29.42 -9.80 -6.57
C THR A 48 -29.32 -10.33 -8.00
N ARG A 49 -28.33 -11.20 -8.26
CA ARG A 49 -28.13 -11.86 -9.56
C ARG A 49 -29.31 -12.70 -10.03
N ILE A 50 -30.09 -13.30 -9.14
CA ILE A 50 -31.25 -14.13 -9.52
C ILE A 50 -32.53 -13.31 -9.74
N THR A 51 -32.55 -12.06 -9.28
CA THR A 51 -33.70 -11.16 -9.42
C THR A 51 -33.48 -10.06 -10.46
N ASP A 52 -32.23 -9.77 -10.81
CA ASP A 52 -31.86 -8.77 -11.81
C ASP A 52 -32.35 -9.16 -13.20
N GLY A 53 -32.94 -8.20 -13.92
CA GLY A 53 -33.52 -8.43 -15.26
C GLY A 53 -34.91 -9.08 -15.27
N HIS A 54 -35.43 -9.55 -14.12
CA HIS A 54 -36.77 -10.15 -14.01
C HIS A 54 -37.83 -9.12 -13.55
N ARG A 55 -39.07 -9.30 -14.03
CA ARG A 55 -40.24 -8.53 -13.59
C ARG A 55 -41.25 -9.45 -12.88
N SER A 56 -41.89 -8.93 -11.84
CA SER A 56 -42.91 -9.67 -11.09
C SER A 56 -44.25 -9.68 -11.80
N THR A 57 -45.07 -10.68 -11.49
CA THR A 57 -46.51 -10.64 -11.79
C THR A 57 -47.23 -9.84 -10.71
N ALA A 58 -48.34 -9.17 -11.08
CA ALA A 58 -49.13 -8.40 -10.12
C ALA A 58 -49.88 -9.33 -9.14
N VAL A 59 -49.91 -8.95 -7.86
CA VAL A 59 -50.62 -9.68 -6.80
C VAL A 59 -51.55 -8.73 -6.07
N ASN A 60 -52.86 -9.00 -6.14
CA ASN A 60 -53.91 -8.23 -5.48
C ASN A 60 -54.89 -9.16 -4.75
N GLY A 61 -55.22 -8.87 -3.49
CA GLY A 61 -56.22 -9.58 -2.70
C GLY A 61 -55.69 -10.19 -1.38
N ALA A 62 -56.61 -10.73 -0.57
CA ALA A 62 -56.30 -11.36 0.71
C ALA A 62 -55.86 -12.81 0.49
N MET A 63 -54.61 -13.13 0.78
CA MET A 63 -54.11 -14.50 0.65
C MET A 63 -52.95 -14.79 1.60
N PRO A 64 -52.61 -16.07 1.86
CA PRO A 64 -51.41 -16.44 2.59
C PRO A 64 -50.13 -15.90 1.93
N PRO A 65 -49.17 -15.36 2.70
CA PRO A 65 -47.92 -14.81 2.14
C PRO A 65 -47.14 -15.79 1.26
N ALA A 66 -47.11 -17.09 1.60
CA ALA A 66 -46.47 -18.10 0.77
C ALA A 66 -47.13 -18.23 -0.62
N GLN A 67 -48.45 -18.07 -0.69
CA GLN A 67 -49.19 -18.08 -1.95
C GLN A 67 -48.93 -16.80 -2.74
N ALA A 68 -48.98 -15.63 -2.08
CA ALA A 68 -48.66 -14.34 -2.70
C ALA A 68 -47.23 -14.31 -3.29
N LEU A 69 -46.23 -14.85 -2.58
CA LEU A 69 -44.85 -14.88 -3.06
C LEU A 69 -44.69 -15.76 -4.31
N ARG A 70 -45.36 -16.92 -4.35
CA ARG A 70 -45.36 -17.79 -5.55
C ARG A 70 -46.06 -17.13 -6.74
N MET A 71 -47.16 -16.43 -6.50
CA MET A 71 -47.86 -15.67 -7.55
C MET A 71 -47.01 -14.50 -8.06
N LEU A 72 -46.31 -13.81 -7.17
CA LEU A 72 -45.42 -12.69 -7.50
C LEU A 72 -44.25 -13.12 -8.41
N LEU A 73 -43.78 -14.36 -8.24
CA LEU A 73 -42.69 -14.97 -9.01
C LEU A 73 -43.15 -15.80 -10.22
N ALA A 74 -44.46 -15.92 -10.44
CA ALA A 74 -45.00 -16.67 -11.57
C ALA A 74 -44.46 -16.11 -12.90
N GLY A 75 -43.94 -16.99 -13.76
CA GLY A 75 -43.36 -16.63 -15.05
C GLY A 75 -41.87 -16.25 -15.02
N THR A 76 -41.23 -16.16 -13.84
CA THR A 76 -39.80 -15.80 -13.72
C THR A 76 -38.85 -16.99 -13.78
N GLY A 77 -39.35 -18.21 -13.58
CA GLY A 77 -38.54 -19.44 -13.48
C GLY A 77 -37.84 -19.63 -12.12
N ILE A 78 -37.99 -18.69 -11.19
CA ILE A 78 -37.36 -18.70 -9.87
C ILE A 78 -38.20 -19.55 -8.89
N ASN A 79 -37.56 -20.48 -8.20
CA ASN A 79 -38.21 -21.34 -7.21
C ASN A 79 -38.17 -20.72 -5.80
N VAL A 80 -39.19 -21.01 -4.99
CA VAL A 80 -39.29 -20.56 -3.60
C VAL A 80 -39.11 -21.75 -2.65
N SER A 81 -38.07 -21.71 -1.83
CA SER A 81 -37.89 -22.65 -0.72
C SER A 81 -38.33 -22.00 0.60
N LEU A 82 -39.26 -22.64 1.32
CA LEU A 82 -39.71 -22.16 2.63
C LEU A 82 -38.74 -22.70 3.69
N THR A 83 -37.97 -21.81 4.33
CA THR A 83 -36.89 -22.18 5.27
C THR A 83 -37.29 -22.01 6.74
N GLY A 84 -38.50 -21.54 7.01
CA GLY A 84 -39.06 -21.33 8.35
C GLY A 84 -40.50 -20.81 8.28
N ALA A 85 -41.10 -20.48 9.43
CA ALA A 85 -42.51 -20.10 9.51
C ALA A 85 -42.86 -18.81 8.73
N ASN A 86 -41.95 -17.83 8.71
CA ASN A 86 -42.07 -16.55 7.99
C ASN A 86 -40.81 -16.24 7.15
N THR A 87 -40.04 -17.27 6.77
CA THR A 87 -38.79 -17.10 6.02
C THR A 87 -38.80 -17.92 4.74
N ALA A 88 -38.38 -17.30 3.64
CA ALA A 88 -38.29 -17.93 2.34
C ALA A 88 -36.94 -17.61 1.67
N THR A 89 -36.45 -18.50 0.83
CA THR A 89 -35.24 -18.31 0.04
C THR A 89 -35.54 -18.56 -1.42
N LEU A 90 -35.11 -17.64 -2.30
CA LEU A 90 -35.28 -17.78 -3.74
C LEU A 90 -34.11 -18.56 -4.33
N VAL A 91 -34.42 -19.52 -5.19
CA VAL A 91 -33.45 -20.47 -5.75
C VAL A 91 -33.51 -20.41 -7.28
N ALA A 92 -32.35 -20.38 -7.92
CA ALA A 92 -32.23 -20.30 -9.37
C ALA A 92 -32.83 -21.53 -10.08
N PRO A 93 -33.29 -21.40 -11.35
CA PRO A 93 -34.00 -22.46 -12.07
C PRO A 93 -33.23 -23.80 -12.25
N ASN A 94 -31.90 -23.80 -12.12
CA ASN A 94 -31.04 -24.95 -12.48
C ASN A 94 -30.13 -25.48 -11.37
N SER A 95 -30.35 -25.13 -10.09
CA SER A 95 -29.69 -25.86 -9.01
C SER A 95 -30.44 -27.16 -8.74
N VAL A 96 -30.21 -28.17 -9.59
CA VAL A 96 -30.51 -29.56 -9.25
C VAL A 96 -29.61 -29.89 -8.05
N ALA A 97 -30.22 -30.06 -6.88
CA ALA A 97 -29.52 -30.39 -5.66
C ALA A 97 -28.80 -31.73 -5.84
N ALA A 98 -27.46 -31.71 -5.78
CA ALA A 98 -26.71 -32.90 -5.39
C ALA A 98 -27.21 -33.30 -4.00
N GLY A 99 -27.74 -34.52 -3.88
CA GLY A 99 -28.40 -35.04 -2.69
C GLY A 99 -27.51 -35.01 -1.46
N GLY A 100 -27.72 -33.99 -0.64
CA GLY A 100 -27.19 -33.86 0.72
C GLY A 100 -27.92 -32.71 1.38
N ALA A 101 -28.91 -33.01 2.22
CA ALA A 101 -29.64 -31.98 2.96
C ALA A 101 -28.65 -31.25 3.89
N ALA A 102 -28.31 -30.01 3.56
CA ALA A 102 -27.61 -29.13 4.48
C ALA A 102 -28.47 -28.95 5.74
N PRO A 103 -27.88 -28.99 6.95
CA PRO A 103 -28.63 -28.81 8.19
C PRO A 103 -29.38 -27.46 8.20
N SER A 104 -30.60 -27.49 8.71
CA SER A 104 -31.39 -26.29 9.03
C SER A 104 -30.55 -25.34 9.91
N GLY A 105 -30.24 -24.15 9.39
CA GLY A 105 -29.43 -23.12 10.09
C GLY A 105 -28.10 -22.74 9.43
N ALA A 106 -27.73 -23.33 8.28
CA ALA A 106 -26.54 -22.91 7.55
C ALA A 106 -26.73 -21.49 6.96
N ILE A 107 -25.96 -20.52 7.48
CA ILE A 107 -25.85 -19.18 6.89
C ILE A 107 -25.10 -19.33 5.57
N ALA A 108 -25.77 -19.08 4.45
CA ALA A 108 -25.11 -18.91 3.17
C ALA A 108 -24.24 -17.65 3.26
N LEU A 109 -22.95 -17.82 3.49
CA LEU A 109 -21.97 -16.75 3.41
C LEU A 109 -21.94 -16.25 1.97
N ASP A 110 -21.85 -14.92 1.80
CA ASP A 110 -21.54 -14.35 0.49
C ASP A 110 -20.28 -15.02 -0.06
N THR A 111 -20.33 -15.42 -1.32
CA THR A 111 -19.15 -15.93 -2.02
C THR A 111 -18.10 -14.83 -2.02
N ILE A 112 -17.01 -15.03 -1.26
CA ILE A 112 -15.85 -14.15 -1.31
C ILE A 112 -15.23 -14.33 -2.70
N ASP A 113 -15.36 -13.32 -3.56
CA ASP A 113 -14.61 -13.21 -4.81
C ASP A 113 -13.14 -12.99 -4.46
N VAL A 114 -12.40 -14.07 -4.21
CA VAL A 114 -10.95 -14.03 -4.01
C VAL A 114 -10.31 -13.91 -5.39
N GLN A 115 -10.27 -12.70 -5.95
CA GLN A 115 -9.26 -12.43 -6.97
C GLN A 115 -7.91 -12.37 -6.26
N GLY A 116 -7.08 -13.38 -6.49
CA GLY A 116 -5.70 -13.38 -6.02
C GLY A 116 -4.98 -12.15 -6.56
N GLU A 117 -4.17 -11.49 -5.71
CA GLU A 117 -3.23 -10.48 -6.20
C GLU A 117 -2.40 -11.12 -7.30
N THR A 118 -2.14 -10.37 -8.36
CA THR A 118 -1.16 -10.74 -9.37
C THR A 118 0.01 -9.78 -9.31
N ALA A 119 1.18 -10.22 -9.76
CA ALA A 119 2.14 -9.27 -10.29
C ALA A 119 1.44 -8.46 -11.42
N TRP A 120 1.78 -7.25 -11.84
CA TRP A 120 1.02 -6.50 -12.88
C TRP A 120 -0.43 -6.05 -12.57
N GLY A 121 -1.12 -6.61 -11.56
CA GLY A 121 -2.48 -6.22 -11.19
C GLY A 121 -2.56 -5.20 -10.05
N PRO A 122 -3.80 -4.74 -9.74
CA PRO A 122 -4.05 -3.88 -8.59
C PRO A 122 -3.68 -4.58 -7.29
N VAL A 123 -3.22 -3.79 -6.33
CA VAL A 123 -2.94 -4.24 -4.96
C VAL A 123 -4.01 -3.67 -4.05
N ASN A 124 -4.63 -4.52 -3.23
CA ASN A 124 -5.59 -4.06 -2.24
C ASN A 124 -4.83 -3.60 -0.99
N GLY A 125 -4.88 -2.30 -0.69
CA GLY A 125 -4.19 -1.72 0.45
C GLY A 125 -2.75 -1.31 0.15
N PHE A 126 -1.95 -1.20 1.21
CA PHE A 126 -0.58 -0.66 1.18
C PHE A 126 0.51 -1.72 1.07
N VAL A 127 0.16 -3.00 1.10
CA VAL A 127 1.11 -4.11 1.14
C VAL A 127 0.86 -5.03 -0.05
N ALA A 128 1.79 -5.02 -0.99
CA ALA A 128 1.84 -6.02 -2.06
C ALA A 128 2.43 -7.33 -1.54
N SER A 129 1.96 -8.45 -2.08
CA SER A 129 2.48 -9.78 -1.82
C SER A 129 3.19 -10.41 -3.03
N ARG A 130 3.02 -9.85 -4.23
CA ARG A 130 3.58 -10.39 -5.49
C ARG A 130 4.23 -9.32 -6.35
N THR A 131 5.23 -9.72 -7.12
CA THR A 131 6.05 -8.83 -7.95
C THR A 131 6.47 -9.54 -9.24
N ALA A 132 6.52 -8.80 -10.34
CA ALA A 132 7.12 -9.26 -11.59
C ALA A 132 8.47 -8.60 -11.85
N THR A 133 8.76 -7.47 -11.19
CA THR A 133 9.99 -6.70 -11.44
C THR A 133 11.25 -7.46 -11.06
N ALA A 134 11.17 -8.44 -10.16
CA ALA A 134 12.38 -9.13 -9.72
C ALA A 134 12.73 -10.41 -10.48
N THR A 135 11.74 -11.02 -11.12
CA THR A 135 11.85 -12.35 -11.73
C THR A 135 11.29 -12.43 -13.14
N LYS A 136 10.63 -11.38 -13.64
CA LYS A 136 9.79 -11.37 -14.85
C LYS A 136 8.66 -12.42 -14.85
N THR A 137 8.41 -13.07 -13.72
CA THR A 137 7.31 -14.01 -13.48
C THR A 137 6.45 -13.50 -12.34
N ASP A 138 5.25 -14.04 -12.20
CA ASP A 138 4.40 -13.72 -11.06
C ASP A 138 4.89 -14.45 -9.80
N THR A 139 5.83 -13.83 -9.07
CA THR A 139 6.50 -14.45 -7.92
C THR A 139 6.07 -13.78 -6.60
N PRO A 140 5.78 -14.55 -5.53
CA PRO A 140 5.59 -13.98 -4.20
C PRO A 140 6.84 -13.22 -3.74
N ILE A 141 6.67 -12.02 -3.19
CA ILE A 141 7.77 -11.17 -2.71
C ILE A 141 8.61 -11.90 -1.63
N LEU A 142 7.97 -12.76 -0.85
CA LEU A 142 8.61 -13.59 0.18
C LEU A 142 9.65 -14.56 -0.40
N GLU A 143 9.42 -15.04 -1.63
CA GLU A 143 10.25 -16.05 -2.28
C GLU A 143 11.43 -15.46 -3.06
N VAL A 144 11.43 -14.16 -3.33
CA VAL A 144 12.53 -13.54 -4.07
C VAL A 144 13.73 -13.29 -3.15
N PRO A 145 14.95 -13.78 -3.43
CA PRO A 145 16.12 -13.54 -2.58
C PRO A 145 16.77 -12.16 -2.81
N GLN A 146 15.97 -11.09 -2.88
CA GLN A 146 16.42 -9.70 -3.05
C GLN A 146 15.47 -8.72 -2.35
N SER A 147 15.99 -7.52 -2.04
CA SER A 147 15.26 -6.40 -1.43
C SER A 147 14.32 -5.68 -2.39
N ILE A 148 13.01 -5.79 -2.14
CA ILE A 148 11.94 -5.23 -2.98
C ILE A 148 11.04 -4.34 -2.13
N SER A 149 10.61 -3.21 -2.70
CA SER A 149 9.52 -2.41 -2.15
C SER A 149 8.49 -2.13 -3.24
N VAL A 150 7.23 -2.04 -2.85
CA VAL A 150 6.14 -1.73 -3.77
C VAL A 150 5.36 -0.56 -3.19
N VAL A 151 5.22 0.48 -3.99
CA VAL A 151 4.32 1.60 -3.74
C VAL A 151 3.01 1.31 -4.47
N THR A 152 1.94 1.07 -3.72
CA THR A 152 0.63 0.65 -4.25
C THR A 152 -0.20 1.85 -4.72
N ARG A 153 -1.26 1.58 -5.49
CA ARG A 153 -2.22 2.61 -5.90
C ARG A 153 -2.79 3.39 -4.72
N ASP A 154 -3.25 2.68 -3.69
CA ASP A 154 -3.80 3.29 -2.49
C ASP A 154 -2.80 4.24 -1.80
N GLN A 155 -1.50 3.93 -1.82
CA GLN A 155 -0.47 4.82 -1.30
C GLN A 155 -0.26 6.06 -2.17
N ILE A 156 -0.26 5.90 -3.50
CA ILE A 156 -0.15 7.01 -4.47
C ILE A 156 -1.32 7.97 -4.28
N GLU A 157 -2.54 7.45 -4.14
CA GLU A 157 -3.76 8.24 -3.95
C GLU A 157 -3.83 8.92 -2.59
N THR A 158 -3.52 8.18 -1.52
CA THR A 158 -3.55 8.73 -0.16
C THR A 158 -2.58 9.91 -0.01
N ARG A 159 -1.41 9.83 -0.66
CA ARG A 159 -0.40 10.89 -0.60
C ARG A 159 -0.59 11.98 -1.66
N ARG A 160 -1.40 11.73 -2.69
CA ARG A 160 -1.62 12.63 -3.84
C ARG A 160 -0.31 13.08 -4.50
N ASN A 161 0.59 12.13 -4.73
CA ASN A 161 1.90 12.42 -5.30
C ASN A 161 1.74 12.96 -6.74
N LEU A 162 2.41 14.07 -7.03
CA LEU A 162 2.37 14.77 -8.32
C LEU A 162 3.45 14.30 -9.31
N THR A 163 4.48 13.63 -8.79
CA THR A 163 5.67 13.18 -9.54
C THR A 163 6.13 11.80 -9.09
N LEU A 164 6.96 11.12 -9.89
CA LEU A 164 7.60 9.88 -9.42
C LEU A 164 8.57 10.14 -8.26
N ASN A 165 9.22 11.31 -8.21
CA ASN A 165 10.07 11.74 -7.09
C ASN A 165 9.29 11.70 -5.76
N GLU A 166 8.11 12.30 -5.70
CA GLU A 166 7.25 12.27 -4.51
C GLU A 166 6.74 10.85 -4.20
N THR A 167 6.40 10.10 -5.25
CA THR A 167 5.93 8.70 -5.14
C THR A 167 6.94 7.82 -4.42
N LEU A 168 8.23 7.98 -4.72
CA LEU A 168 9.30 7.18 -4.14
C LEU A 168 9.95 7.78 -2.89
N GLN A 169 9.55 8.98 -2.45
CA GLN A 169 10.17 9.69 -1.33
C GLN A 169 10.13 8.92 0.01
N TYR A 170 9.11 8.06 0.21
CA TYR A 170 8.98 7.24 1.42
C TYR A 170 9.48 5.80 1.23
N THR A 171 10.08 5.50 0.07
CA THR A 171 10.59 4.18 -0.23
C THR A 171 11.98 4.02 0.40
N PRO A 172 12.20 3.07 1.33
CA PRO A 172 13.47 2.98 2.07
C PRO A 172 14.69 2.79 1.15
N GLY A 173 15.81 3.46 1.43
CA GLY A 173 17.02 3.32 0.61
C GLY A 173 16.93 3.90 -0.81
N VAL A 174 15.85 4.65 -1.10
CA VAL A 174 15.74 5.51 -2.27
C VAL A 174 15.87 6.96 -1.80
N LEU A 175 16.84 7.68 -2.34
CA LEU A 175 16.91 9.13 -2.22
C LEU A 175 16.26 9.72 -3.48
N ALA A 176 15.03 10.17 -3.35
CA ALA A 176 14.29 10.85 -4.40
C ALA A 176 14.57 12.35 -4.40
N GLY A 177 14.67 12.97 -5.58
CA GLY A 177 14.85 14.42 -5.70
C GLY A 177 16.26 14.91 -5.34
N ALA A 178 17.30 14.11 -5.63
CA ALA A 178 18.70 14.48 -5.38
C ALA A 178 19.11 15.81 -6.06
N SER A 179 18.38 16.26 -7.09
CA SER A 179 18.58 17.52 -7.81
C SER A 179 17.69 18.67 -7.34
N GLY A 180 17.04 18.57 -6.17
CA GLY A 180 16.15 19.59 -5.63
C GLY A 180 14.72 19.54 -6.19
N GLN A 181 14.01 20.68 -6.10
CA GLN A 181 12.62 20.83 -6.58
C GLN A 181 12.57 20.82 -8.12
N GLN A 182 12.59 19.61 -8.68
CA GLN A 182 12.48 19.34 -10.12
C GLN A 182 11.24 18.48 -10.36
N GLN A 183 10.28 18.99 -11.15
CA GLN A 183 8.97 18.35 -11.31
C GLN A 183 8.82 17.52 -12.59
N PHE A 184 9.76 17.64 -13.51
CA PHE A 184 9.66 17.05 -14.83
C PHE A 184 10.75 16.02 -15.11
N VAL A 185 11.76 15.86 -14.24
CA VAL A 185 12.79 14.83 -14.40
C VAL A 185 12.85 13.88 -13.20
N PRO A 186 12.75 12.56 -13.42
CA PRO A 186 12.95 11.57 -12.37
C PRO A 186 14.45 11.45 -12.06
N ARG A 187 14.84 11.83 -10.84
CA ARG A 187 16.23 11.71 -10.36
C ARG A 187 16.23 10.95 -9.04
N PHE A 188 16.71 9.72 -9.09
CA PHE A 188 16.75 8.81 -7.95
C PHE A 188 18.17 8.30 -7.71
N GLN A 189 18.52 8.18 -6.45
CA GLN A 189 19.67 7.39 -6.01
C GLN A 189 19.20 6.19 -5.20
N ILE A 190 19.77 5.02 -5.48
CA ILE A 190 19.54 3.80 -4.71
C ILE A 190 20.90 3.26 -4.30
N ARG A 191 21.09 3.06 -2.99
CA ARG A 191 22.37 2.61 -2.40
C ARG A 191 23.57 3.50 -2.80
N GLY A 192 23.33 4.80 -3.02
CA GLY A 192 24.36 5.78 -3.38
C GLY A 192 24.68 5.87 -4.88
N PHE A 193 24.06 5.04 -5.72
CA PHE A 193 24.21 5.10 -7.17
C PHE A 193 22.99 5.78 -7.79
N ASP A 194 23.22 6.68 -8.75
CA ASP A 194 22.14 7.22 -9.56
C ASP A 194 21.43 6.10 -10.33
N ILE A 195 20.16 6.31 -10.67
CA ILE A 195 19.37 5.40 -11.52
C ILE A 195 19.05 6.01 -12.88
N ALA A 196 19.16 7.34 -13.06
CA ALA A 196 18.56 8.05 -14.19
C ALA A 196 19.56 8.91 -15.00
N ASN A 197 20.85 8.88 -14.70
CA ASN A 197 21.84 9.67 -15.43
C ASN A 197 22.27 8.97 -16.74
N GLY A 198 22.22 9.69 -17.86
CA GLY A 198 22.90 9.31 -19.11
C GLY A 198 22.23 8.28 -20.03
N GLY A 199 20.89 8.13 -20.03
CA GLY A 199 20.19 7.25 -20.99
C GLY A 199 20.26 5.74 -20.69
N SER A 200 21.04 5.34 -19.69
CA SER A 200 21.18 3.96 -19.16
C SER A 200 20.25 3.67 -17.97
N GLY A 201 19.17 4.45 -17.84
CA GLY A 201 18.41 4.52 -16.59
C GLY A 201 17.63 3.25 -16.24
N GLY A 202 17.51 2.96 -14.94
CA GLY A 202 16.86 1.78 -14.37
C GLY A 202 15.33 1.84 -14.28
N ILE A 203 14.65 2.68 -15.08
CA ILE A 203 13.19 2.83 -15.06
C ILE A 203 12.56 2.01 -16.19
N TYR A 204 11.51 1.25 -15.87
CA TYR A 204 10.84 0.34 -16.80
C TYR A 204 9.36 0.62 -16.79
N LEU A 205 8.75 0.69 -17.96
CA LEU A 205 7.31 0.85 -18.13
C LEU A 205 6.74 -0.44 -18.70
N ASN A 206 5.85 -1.10 -17.96
CA ASN A 206 5.20 -2.34 -18.37
C ASN A 206 6.19 -3.45 -18.79
N GLY A 207 7.30 -3.57 -18.04
CA GLY A 207 8.32 -4.61 -18.23
C GLY A 207 9.41 -4.30 -19.27
N LEU A 208 9.28 -3.21 -20.03
CA LEU A 208 10.29 -2.75 -20.96
C LEU A 208 10.97 -1.49 -20.45
N ARG A 209 12.25 -1.29 -20.76
CA ARG A 209 12.99 -0.13 -20.28
C ARG A 209 12.38 1.15 -20.86
N SER A 210 11.94 2.03 -19.96
CA SER A 210 11.43 3.34 -20.32
C SER A 210 12.59 4.18 -20.82
N SER A 211 12.39 4.84 -21.96
CA SER A 211 13.40 5.71 -22.56
C SER A 211 13.31 7.15 -22.03
N THR A 212 12.72 7.35 -20.85
CA THR A 212 12.55 8.65 -20.24
C THR A 212 13.85 9.13 -19.59
N THR A 213 14.42 10.21 -20.10
CA THR A 213 15.60 10.88 -19.53
C THR A 213 15.28 12.25 -18.95
N TRP A 214 14.29 12.91 -19.54
CA TRP A 214 13.87 14.28 -19.26
C TRP A 214 12.38 14.39 -18.96
N SER A 215 11.61 13.32 -19.17
CA SER A 215 10.19 13.25 -18.85
C SER A 215 9.92 12.31 -17.66
N ASP A 216 9.46 12.88 -16.55
CA ASP A 216 8.81 12.15 -15.46
C ASP A 216 7.54 11.45 -15.98
N ILE A 217 7.05 10.41 -15.33
CA ILE A 217 5.81 9.73 -15.75
C ILE A 217 4.71 10.02 -14.75
N GLU A 218 3.56 10.48 -15.23
CA GLU A 218 2.43 10.89 -14.40
C GLU A 218 1.92 9.76 -13.47
N PRO A 219 2.06 9.90 -12.13
CA PRO A 219 1.63 8.88 -11.17
C PRO A 219 0.14 8.55 -11.24
N TYR A 220 -0.72 9.49 -11.68
CA TYR A 220 -2.16 9.22 -11.84
C TYR A 220 -2.46 8.06 -12.82
N GLY A 221 -1.59 7.83 -13.81
CA GLY A 221 -1.70 6.73 -14.78
C GLY A 221 -1.16 5.39 -14.30
N LEU A 222 -0.61 5.32 -13.09
CA LEU A 222 0.08 4.12 -12.57
C LEU A 222 -0.81 3.33 -11.61
N GLU A 223 -0.73 2.00 -11.72
CA GLU A 223 -1.33 1.05 -10.80
C GLU A 223 -0.40 0.82 -9.60
N ARG A 224 0.91 0.77 -9.86
CA ARG A 224 1.93 0.61 -8.82
C ARG A 224 3.32 0.94 -9.33
N VAL A 225 4.22 1.20 -8.38
CA VAL A 225 5.66 1.38 -8.60
C VAL A 225 6.42 0.36 -7.76
N GLU A 226 7.21 -0.48 -8.41
CA GLU A 226 8.04 -1.50 -7.79
C GLU A 226 9.50 -1.06 -7.82
N VAL A 227 10.20 -1.18 -6.69
CA VAL A 227 11.62 -0.86 -6.57
C VAL A 227 12.37 -2.11 -6.14
N MET A 228 13.15 -2.67 -7.06
CA MET A 228 14.11 -3.73 -6.79
C MET A 228 15.50 -3.11 -6.62
N ARG A 229 16.14 -3.36 -5.48
CA ARG A 229 17.45 -2.78 -5.15
C ARG A 229 18.57 -3.75 -5.48
N GLY A 230 19.68 -3.19 -5.98
CA GLY A 230 20.85 -3.95 -6.36
C GLY A 230 20.83 -4.44 -7.80
N PRO A 231 21.93 -5.06 -8.27
CA PRO A 231 22.11 -5.43 -9.67
C PRO A 231 20.97 -6.28 -10.24
N ALA A 232 20.54 -5.92 -11.45
CA ALA A 232 19.39 -6.48 -12.14
C ALA A 232 19.71 -6.93 -13.57
N SER A 233 20.98 -6.88 -13.97
CA SER A 233 21.36 -7.01 -15.38
C SER A 233 20.98 -8.35 -15.98
N VAL A 234 20.96 -9.44 -15.20
CA VAL A 234 20.54 -10.76 -15.70
C VAL A 234 19.17 -10.77 -16.36
N LEU A 235 18.20 -9.98 -15.86
CA LEU A 235 16.86 -9.93 -16.46
C LEU A 235 16.66 -8.71 -17.37
N TYR A 236 17.43 -7.64 -17.17
CA TYR A 236 17.14 -6.36 -17.81
C TYR A 236 18.31 -5.71 -18.56
N GLY A 237 19.37 -6.48 -18.78
CA GLY A 237 20.55 -6.08 -19.55
C GLY A 237 21.32 -4.93 -18.91
N GLN A 238 21.67 -3.95 -19.73
CA GLN A 238 22.67 -2.94 -19.41
C GLN A 238 22.15 -1.96 -18.36
N GLY A 239 22.63 -1.99 -17.12
CA GLY A 239 22.12 -1.15 -16.06
C GLY A 239 23.09 -0.98 -14.91
N GLN A 240 22.87 0.10 -14.15
CA GLN A 240 23.69 0.45 -12.99
C GLN A 240 23.47 -0.52 -11.83
N PRO A 241 24.44 -0.61 -10.88
CA PRO A 241 24.33 -1.47 -9.69
C PRO A 241 23.16 -1.11 -8.76
N SER A 242 22.56 0.07 -8.92
CA SER A 242 21.46 0.61 -8.10
C SER A 242 20.20 -0.25 -8.12
N GLY A 243 19.86 -0.83 -9.28
CA GLY A 243 18.70 -1.70 -9.48
C GLY A 243 17.66 -1.14 -10.43
N VAL A 244 16.39 -1.49 -10.18
CA VAL A 244 15.29 -1.30 -11.13
C VAL A 244 14.07 -0.69 -10.47
N ILE A 245 13.47 0.30 -11.14
CA ILE A 245 12.16 0.86 -10.84
C ILE A 245 11.18 0.39 -11.93
N GLY A 246 10.29 -0.53 -11.59
CA GLY A 246 9.22 -1.02 -12.44
C GLY A 246 7.94 -0.21 -12.27
N LEU A 247 7.49 0.44 -13.34
CA LEU A 247 6.24 1.17 -13.42
C LEU A 247 5.20 0.30 -14.11
N VAL A 248 4.09 0.05 -13.42
CA VAL A 248 2.95 -0.69 -13.95
C VAL A 248 1.83 0.30 -14.20
N THR A 249 1.39 0.44 -15.44
CA THR A 249 0.27 1.32 -15.78
C THR A 249 -1.05 0.69 -15.37
N LYS A 250 -2.04 1.55 -15.12
CA LYS A 250 -3.45 1.14 -15.01
C LYS A 250 -3.86 0.32 -16.23
N ARG A 251 -4.53 -0.82 -16.00
CA ARG A 251 -5.01 -1.73 -17.07
C ARG A 251 -6.54 -1.78 -17.12
N PRO A 252 -7.12 -2.15 -18.27
CA PRO A 252 -8.55 -2.43 -18.38
C PRO A 252 -9.03 -3.48 -17.37
N SER A 253 -10.21 -3.27 -16.80
CA SER A 253 -10.83 -4.14 -15.80
C SER A 253 -12.18 -4.66 -16.29
N GLU A 254 -12.58 -5.84 -15.82
CA GLU A 254 -13.92 -6.38 -16.08
C GLU A 254 -15.01 -5.64 -15.31
N LYS A 255 -14.65 -5.06 -14.16
CA LYS A 255 -15.53 -4.18 -13.38
C LYS A 255 -15.47 -2.78 -13.98
N PRO A 256 -16.61 -2.19 -14.40
CA PRO A 256 -16.63 -0.80 -14.86
C PRO A 256 -16.08 0.15 -13.79
N SER A 257 -15.26 1.10 -14.22
CA SER A 257 -14.66 2.14 -13.37
C SER A 257 -14.80 3.48 -14.06
N HIS A 258 -15.38 4.46 -13.36
CA HIS A 258 -15.59 5.80 -13.88
C HIS A 258 -15.26 6.82 -12.81
N GLU A 259 -14.20 7.59 -13.03
CA GLU A 259 -13.72 8.62 -12.12
C GLU A 259 -13.57 9.93 -12.86
N VAL A 260 -13.98 11.02 -12.21
CA VAL A 260 -13.64 12.39 -12.58
C VAL A 260 -13.16 13.08 -11.31
N GLN A 261 -12.06 13.79 -11.43
CA GLN A 261 -11.40 14.46 -10.32
C GLN A 261 -11.12 15.92 -10.67
N LEU A 262 -11.40 16.81 -9.73
CA LEU A 262 -11.01 18.22 -9.78
C LEU A 262 -10.21 18.53 -8.52
N GLN A 263 -9.08 19.21 -8.68
CA GLN A 263 -8.20 19.58 -7.59
C GLN A 263 -7.80 21.04 -7.69
N GLY A 264 -7.65 21.68 -6.52
CA GLY A 264 -7.05 22.98 -6.34
C GLY A 264 -6.06 22.94 -5.18
N GLY A 265 -4.99 23.73 -5.25
CA GLY A 265 -3.93 23.73 -4.24
C GLY A 265 -3.20 25.06 -4.13
N SER A 266 -2.18 25.09 -3.27
CA SER A 266 -1.25 26.21 -3.14
C SER A 266 -0.55 26.52 -4.47
N PHE A 267 0.00 27.73 -4.59
CA PHE A 267 0.69 28.19 -5.80
C PHE A 267 -0.18 28.16 -7.06
N GLU A 268 -1.47 28.45 -6.89
CA GLU A 268 -2.46 28.48 -7.98
C GLU A 268 -2.58 27.14 -8.73
N GLN A 269 -2.18 26.03 -8.10
CA GLN A 269 -2.32 24.72 -8.72
C GLN A 269 -3.79 24.38 -8.95
N ARG A 270 -4.09 23.98 -10.18
CA ARG A 270 -5.37 23.50 -10.65
C ARG A 270 -5.16 22.24 -11.47
N SER A 271 -5.96 21.21 -11.21
CA SER A 271 -5.90 19.98 -11.99
C SER A 271 -7.29 19.39 -12.21
N GLY A 272 -7.48 18.85 -13.41
CA GLY A 272 -8.63 18.03 -13.76
C GLY A 272 -8.14 16.69 -14.29
N ALA A 273 -8.77 15.60 -13.87
CA ALA A 273 -8.43 14.26 -14.32
C ALA A 273 -9.68 13.41 -14.53
N PHE A 274 -9.55 12.38 -15.35
CA PHE A 274 -10.59 11.39 -15.57
C PHE A 274 -9.98 10.00 -15.77
N ASP A 275 -10.71 8.97 -15.39
CA ASP A 275 -10.33 7.57 -15.61
C ASP A 275 -11.58 6.74 -15.88
N PHE A 276 -11.72 6.27 -17.12
CA PHE A 276 -12.85 5.48 -17.56
C PHE A 276 -12.37 4.13 -18.05
N GLY A 277 -12.95 3.04 -17.56
CA GLY A 277 -12.61 1.70 -18.01
C GLY A 277 -13.74 0.71 -17.76
N GLY A 278 -13.63 -0.44 -18.41
CA GLY A 278 -14.63 -1.49 -18.31
C GLY A 278 -14.67 -2.39 -19.55
N PRO A 279 -15.65 -3.29 -19.63
CA PRO A 279 -15.90 -4.10 -20.81
C PRO A 279 -16.51 -3.27 -21.95
N MET A 280 -16.04 -3.49 -23.18
CA MET A 280 -16.65 -2.97 -24.41
C MET A 280 -17.66 -3.95 -25.01
N THR A 281 -17.54 -5.23 -24.69
CA THR A 281 -18.42 -6.31 -25.17
C THR A 281 -19.10 -7.00 -24.00
N GLU A 282 -20.32 -7.50 -24.19
CA GLU A 282 -21.09 -8.21 -23.15
C GLU A 282 -20.37 -9.48 -22.65
N ASP A 283 -19.67 -10.16 -23.55
CA ASP A 283 -18.87 -11.36 -23.28
C ASP A 283 -17.51 -11.06 -22.61
N ARG A 284 -17.18 -9.77 -22.42
CA ARG A 284 -15.92 -9.28 -21.81
C ARG A 284 -14.64 -9.74 -22.52
N THR A 285 -14.73 -10.11 -23.79
CA THR A 285 -13.56 -10.43 -24.62
C THR A 285 -12.76 -9.19 -25.00
N LEU A 286 -13.40 -8.00 -24.97
CA LEU A 286 -12.74 -6.73 -25.21
C LEU A 286 -12.98 -5.77 -24.03
N LEU A 287 -11.90 -5.27 -23.44
CA LEU A 287 -11.90 -4.35 -22.31
C LEU A 287 -11.12 -3.09 -22.69
N TYR A 288 -11.54 -1.93 -22.17
CA TYR A 288 -10.86 -0.66 -22.39
C TYR A 288 -10.51 0.05 -21.08
N ARG A 289 -9.54 0.95 -21.16
CA ARG A 289 -9.29 1.98 -20.17
C ARG A 289 -8.75 3.24 -20.84
N PHE A 290 -9.22 4.39 -20.41
CA PHE A 290 -8.83 5.69 -20.90
C PHE A 290 -8.69 6.65 -19.73
N THR A 291 -7.46 7.12 -19.52
CA THR A 291 -7.08 7.91 -18.36
C THR A 291 -6.42 9.21 -18.85
N GLY A 292 -6.82 10.34 -18.28
CA GLY A 292 -6.28 11.64 -18.65
C GLY A 292 -6.14 12.58 -17.46
N LEU A 293 -5.17 13.49 -17.55
CA LEU A 293 -4.92 14.51 -16.55
C LEU A 293 -4.41 15.79 -17.22
N LEU A 294 -4.94 16.92 -16.76
CA LEU A 294 -4.42 18.25 -17.04
C LEU A 294 -4.09 18.90 -15.70
N ARG A 295 -2.91 19.50 -15.60
CA ARG A 295 -2.44 20.23 -14.42
C ARG A 295 -1.71 21.49 -14.86
N GLU A 296 -1.99 22.59 -14.18
CA GLU A 296 -1.29 23.85 -14.33
C GLU A 296 -1.13 24.52 -12.96
N GLY A 297 -0.07 25.30 -12.78
CA GLY A 297 0.17 26.11 -11.59
C GLY A 297 1.65 26.36 -11.36
N GLY A 298 1.99 26.86 -10.17
CA GLY A 298 3.36 27.01 -9.70
C GLY A 298 3.82 25.87 -8.79
N ASN A 299 5.07 25.93 -8.36
CA ASN A 299 5.71 24.94 -7.49
C ASN A 299 6.44 25.56 -6.28
N GLY A 300 6.13 26.82 -5.97
CA GLY A 300 6.71 27.54 -4.82
C GLY A 300 8.04 28.26 -5.11
N ILE A 301 8.60 28.12 -6.31
CA ILE A 301 9.69 28.97 -6.79
C ILE A 301 9.11 30.07 -7.67
N ASP A 302 9.56 31.31 -7.49
CA ASP A 302 9.15 32.48 -8.25
C ASP A 302 9.30 32.18 -9.76
N PHE A 303 8.29 32.52 -10.55
CA PHE A 303 8.25 32.25 -12.00
C PHE A 303 8.39 30.76 -12.39
N SER A 304 8.58 29.80 -11.50
CA SER A 304 8.62 28.39 -11.90
C SER A 304 7.18 27.85 -12.02
N ASN A 305 6.96 27.04 -13.06
CA ASN A 305 5.65 26.49 -13.38
C ASN A 305 5.66 24.97 -13.45
N ASP A 306 4.47 24.40 -13.26
CA ASP A 306 4.16 22.97 -13.35
C ASP A 306 2.99 22.79 -14.33
N GLY A 307 3.30 22.73 -15.62
CA GLY A 307 2.33 22.41 -16.65
C GLY A 307 2.43 20.95 -17.06
N ARG A 308 1.34 20.19 -16.98
CA ARG A 308 1.30 18.81 -17.45
C ARG A 308 -0.02 18.46 -18.13
N ALA A 309 0.09 17.90 -19.33
CA ALA A 309 -0.98 17.21 -20.02
C ALA A 309 -0.58 15.74 -20.19
N PHE A 310 -1.44 14.83 -19.73
CA PHE A 310 -1.23 13.40 -19.76
C PHE A 310 -2.48 12.71 -20.32
N LEU A 311 -2.27 11.76 -21.22
CA LEU A 311 -3.30 10.93 -21.80
C LEU A 311 -2.78 9.51 -21.98
N SER A 312 -3.54 8.51 -21.55
CA SER A 312 -3.22 7.11 -21.78
C SER A 312 -4.47 6.32 -22.16
N GLY A 313 -4.33 5.46 -23.15
CA GLY A 313 -5.35 4.52 -23.57
C GLY A 313 -4.82 3.10 -23.51
N ALA A 314 -5.66 2.17 -23.11
CA ALA A 314 -5.35 0.74 -23.11
C ALA A 314 -6.56 -0.08 -23.57
N LEU A 315 -6.29 -1.13 -24.34
CA LEU A 315 -7.28 -2.08 -24.83
C LEU A 315 -6.76 -3.48 -24.53
N THR A 316 -7.56 -4.30 -23.84
CA THR A 316 -7.26 -5.71 -23.61
C THR A 316 -8.21 -6.55 -24.43
N TRP A 317 -7.66 -7.38 -25.31
CA TRP A 317 -8.38 -8.31 -26.15
C TRP A 317 -8.02 -9.75 -25.76
N ARG A 318 -9.06 -10.54 -25.50
CA ARG A 318 -8.99 -11.95 -25.13
C ARG A 318 -9.70 -12.79 -26.19
N PRO A 319 -9.03 -13.07 -27.33
CA PRO A 319 -9.65 -13.85 -28.42
C PRO A 319 -10.00 -15.28 -27.99
N THR A 320 -9.28 -15.82 -27.01
CA THR A 320 -9.51 -17.15 -26.43
C THR A 320 -9.21 -17.10 -24.93
N ALA A 321 -9.57 -18.15 -24.18
CA ALA A 321 -9.20 -18.27 -22.77
C ALA A 321 -7.67 -18.41 -22.54
N ALA A 322 -6.90 -18.77 -23.58
CA ALA A 322 -5.46 -18.98 -23.51
C ALA A 322 -4.64 -17.74 -23.92
N THR A 323 -5.25 -16.76 -24.58
CA THR A 323 -4.52 -15.63 -25.18
C THR A 323 -5.09 -14.31 -24.69
N GLU A 324 -4.21 -13.44 -24.18
CA GLU A 324 -4.51 -12.07 -23.81
C GLU A 324 -3.52 -11.11 -24.49
N ILE A 325 -4.05 -10.05 -25.11
CA ILE A 325 -3.25 -8.99 -25.73
C ILE A 325 -3.71 -7.66 -25.15
N THR A 326 -2.81 -6.95 -24.48
CA THR A 326 -3.05 -5.60 -23.98
C THR A 326 -2.25 -4.59 -24.80
N ALA A 327 -2.92 -3.89 -25.70
CA ALA A 327 -2.34 -2.74 -26.42
C ALA A 327 -2.48 -1.48 -25.57
N TYR A 328 -1.48 -0.60 -25.59
CA TYR A 328 -1.50 0.64 -24.83
C TYR A 328 -0.79 1.78 -25.54
N SER A 329 -1.19 3.01 -25.20
CA SER A 329 -0.54 4.24 -25.59
C SER A 329 -0.48 5.22 -24.42
N LEU A 330 0.53 6.08 -24.44
CA LEU A 330 0.73 7.16 -23.49
C LEU A 330 1.26 8.37 -24.26
N TYR A 331 0.60 9.50 -24.12
CA TYR A 331 1.08 10.80 -24.55
C TYR A 331 1.18 11.72 -23.34
N GLN A 332 2.32 12.38 -23.18
CA GLN A 332 2.53 13.32 -22.10
C GLN A 332 3.32 14.52 -22.59
N LYS A 333 2.85 15.71 -22.24
CA LYS A 333 3.56 16.97 -22.46
C LYS A 333 3.73 17.68 -21.12
N SER A 334 4.97 17.97 -20.75
CA SER A 334 5.28 18.74 -19.55
C SER A 334 5.96 20.05 -19.93
N LYS A 335 5.57 21.13 -19.26
CA LYS A 335 6.19 22.45 -19.35
C LYS A 335 6.66 22.84 -17.96
N GLY A 336 7.94 23.18 -17.86
CA GLY A 336 8.55 23.57 -16.61
C GLY A 336 9.67 24.57 -16.83
N ARG A 337 10.34 24.94 -15.73
CA ARG A 337 11.63 25.62 -15.75
C ARG A 337 12.58 24.87 -14.83
N TRP A 338 13.76 24.53 -15.35
CA TRP A 338 14.79 23.90 -14.55
C TRP A 338 15.29 24.85 -13.46
N ASN A 339 15.42 24.32 -12.24
CA ASN A 339 15.94 25.06 -11.10
C ASN A 339 17.25 24.45 -10.58
N TYR A 340 18.39 25.11 -10.84
CA TYR A 340 19.70 24.69 -10.29
C TYR A 340 19.86 24.94 -8.78
N GLY A 341 18.85 25.53 -8.13
CA GLY A 341 18.92 25.91 -6.74
C GLY A 341 19.64 27.24 -6.56
N LEU A 342 20.06 27.51 -5.33
CA LEU A 342 20.62 28.78 -4.90
C LEU A 342 22.06 28.58 -4.41
N PRO A 343 22.92 29.63 -4.47
CA PRO A 343 24.26 29.57 -3.90
C PRO A 343 24.24 29.15 -2.43
N ALA A 344 25.26 28.40 -2.00
CA ALA A 344 25.37 27.96 -0.62
C ALA A 344 25.46 29.17 0.35
N GLN A 345 26.20 30.20 -0.04
CA GLN A 345 26.35 31.46 0.68
C GLN A 345 25.05 32.27 0.62
N GLY A 346 24.39 32.41 1.76
CA GLY A 346 23.09 33.07 1.88
C GLY A 346 21.93 32.09 1.99
N THR A 347 22.20 30.79 1.90
CA THR A 347 21.21 29.73 2.17
C THR A 347 21.65 28.86 3.34
N VAL A 348 22.58 27.94 3.11
CA VAL A 348 23.13 27.02 4.12
C VAL A 348 24.37 27.58 4.82
N LEU A 349 25.14 28.42 4.12
CA LEU A 349 26.29 29.14 4.66
C LEU A 349 25.90 30.60 4.94
N PRO A 350 26.51 31.24 5.95
CA PRO A 350 26.26 32.65 6.24
C PRO A 350 26.70 33.55 5.08
N ASN A 351 25.99 34.67 4.90
CA ASN A 351 26.32 35.70 3.92
C ASN A 351 26.08 37.08 4.56
N PRO A 352 27.03 38.02 4.46
CA PRO A 352 26.89 39.36 5.04
C PRO A 352 25.69 40.14 4.49
N ASN A 353 25.22 39.82 3.28
CA ASN A 353 24.05 40.45 2.65
C ASN A 353 22.70 39.88 3.17
N GLY A 354 22.73 38.91 4.08
CA GLY A 354 21.55 38.27 4.65
C GLY A 354 21.23 36.90 4.05
N ARG A 355 19.97 36.46 4.19
CA ARG A 355 19.49 35.19 3.60
C ARG A 355 18.80 35.43 2.26
N ILE A 356 19.14 34.61 1.27
CA ILE A 356 18.47 34.57 -0.02
C ILE A 356 17.10 33.90 0.19
N PRO A 357 15.99 34.48 -0.29
CA PRO A 357 14.68 33.82 -0.23
C PRO A 357 14.71 32.47 -0.95
N LEU A 358 14.17 31.42 -0.33
CA LEU A 358 14.18 30.07 -0.91
C LEU A 358 13.31 29.94 -2.18
N THR A 359 12.39 30.88 -2.39
CA THR A 359 11.57 30.97 -3.60
C THR A 359 12.31 31.64 -4.76
N ARG A 360 13.52 32.18 -4.55
CA ARG A 360 14.23 32.99 -5.53
C ARG A 360 14.48 32.22 -6.82
N PHE A 361 14.16 32.86 -7.94
CA PHE A 361 14.56 32.43 -9.28
C PHE A 361 15.82 33.18 -9.74
N ILE A 362 16.75 32.46 -10.37
CA ILE A 362 18.04 33.01 -10.82
C ILE A 362 18.18 33.08 -12.35
N GLY A 363 17.22 32.52 -13.08
CA GLY A 363 17.17 32.59 -14.54
C GLY A 363 16.48 33.85 -15.07
N GLU A 364 16.02 33.79 -16.32
CA GLU A 364 15.21 34.83 -16.96
C GLU A 364 13.83 34.26 -17.33
N PRO A 365 12.72 34.76 -16.75
CA PRO A 365 11.40 34.17 -16.94
C PRO A 365 10.99 34.01 -18.41
N ASP A 366 11.34 34.95 -19.28
CA ASP A 366 10.93 34.92 -20.69
C ASP A 366 11.85 34.08 -21.59
N PHE A 367 12.96 33.57 -21.05
CA PHE A 367 13.93 32.75 -21.77
C PHE A 367 13.92 31.29 -21.28
N ASP A 368 13.96 31.08 -19.96
CA ASP A 368 14.04 29.76 -19.36
C ASP A 368 12.78 28.92 -19.62
N ARG A 369 13.00 27.73 -20.17
CA ARG A 369 11.97 26.71 -20.38
C ARG A 369 12.57 25.31 -20.42
N THR A 370 11.77 24.36 -19.99
CA THR A 370 12.05 22.94 -20.15
C THR A 370 10.75 22.26 -20.56
N ASP A 371 10.56 22.20 -21.87
CA ASP A 371 9.39 21.59 -22.47
C ASP A 371 9.76 20.18 -22.91
N THR A 372 9.00 19.19 -22.45
CA THR A 372 9.20 17.79 -22.81
C THR A 372 7.94 17.15 -23.36
N GLU A 373 8.11 16.32 -24.37
CA GLU A 373 7.03 15.53 -24.96
C GLU A 373 7.43 14.06 -25.00
N LEU A 374 6.63 13.20 -24.37
CA LEU A 374 6.80 11.76 -24.34
C LEU A 374 5.61 11.10 -25.02
N THR A 375 5.90 10.32 -26.07
CA THR A 375 4.92 9.46 -26.74
C THR A 375 5.36 8.01 -26.62
N VAL A 376 4.47 7.13 -26.20
CA VAL A 376 4.70 5.69 -26.07
C VAL A 376 3.53 4.95 -26.71
N ALA A 377 3.82 3.91 -27.48
CA ALA A 377 2.85 2.96 -28.00
C ALA A 377 3.43 1.55 -27.97
N GLY A 378 2.62 0.56 -27.60
CA GLY A 378 3.09 -0.82 -27.50
C GLY A 378 1.99 -1.81 -27.18
N TYR A 379 2.40 -3.06 -26.96
CA TYR A 379 1.51 -4.09 -26.45
C TYR A 379 2.26 -5.10 -25.58
N ASN A 380 1.50 -5.76 -24.71
CA ASN A 380 1.89 -6.97 -24.01
C ASN A 380 1.02 -8.13 -24.50
N LEU A 381 1.64 -9.20 -24.98
CA LEU A 381 0.96 -10.45 -25.36
C LEU A 381 1.31 -11.53 -24.33
N GLN A 382 0.30 -12.29 -23.92
CA GLN A 382 0.45 -13.51 -23.14
C GLN A 382 -0.33 -14.64 -23.81
N HIS A 383 0.31 -15.78 -24.00
CA HIS A 383 -0.30 -16.97 -24.57
C HIS A 383 0.08 -18.22 -23.75
N HIS A 384 -0.93 -18.88 -23.19
CA HIS A 384 -0.78 -20.18 -22.54
C HIS A 384 -0.75 -21.27 -23.61
N ALA A 385 0.46 -21.65 -24.03
CA ALA A 385 0.64 -22.68 -25.05
C ALA A 385 0.27 -24.08 -24.51
N THR A 386 0.53 -24.31 -23.22
CA THR A 386 0.09 -25.49 -22.45
C THR A 386 -0.17 -25.07 -21.00
N ASP A 387 -0.62 -26.01 -20.15
CA ASP A 387 -0.79 -25.77 -18.70
C ASP A 387 0.53 -25.42 -17.98
N SER A 388 1.68 -25.79 -18.57
CA SER A 388 3.02 -25.60 -18.01
C SER A 388 3.85 -24.55 -18.75
N LEU A 389 3.50 -24.19 -19.98
CA LEU A 389 4.26 -23.28 -20.84
C LEU A 389 3.45 -22.03 -21.19
N THR A 390 3.95 -20.88 -20.73
CA THR A 390 3.38 -19.57 -21.06
C THR A 390 4.39 -18.76 -21.86
N PHE A 391 4.01 -18.33 -23.06
CA PHE A 391 4.78 -17.41 -23.88
C PHE A 391 4.32 -15.97 -23.66
N ARG A 392 5.26 -15.03 -23.59
CA ARG A 392 4.99 -13.60 -23.50
C ARG A 392 5.86 -12.82 -24.47
N GLN A 393 5.27 -11.80 -25.07
CA GLN A 393 5.98 -10.83 -25.89
C GLN A 393 5.57 -9.42 -25.47
N ASN A 394 6.55 -8.60 -25.12
CA ASN A 394 6.36 -7.19 -24.82
C ASN A 394 7.03 -6.39 -25.93
N LEU A 395 6.31 -5.45 -26.53
CA LEU A 395 6.83 -4.56 -27.56
C LEU A 395 6.46 -3.11 -27.25
N GLN A 396 7.40 -2.19 -27.44
CA GLN A 396 7.19 -0.76 -27.20
C GLN A 396 8.02 0.09 -28.17
N TYR A 397 7.38 1.09 -28.75
CA TYR A 397 8.03 2.25 -29.36
C TYR A 397 7.80 3.47 -28.47
N SER A 398 8.84 4.26 -28.26
CA SER A 398 8.75 5.53 -27.53
C SER A 398 9.57 6.63 -28.20
N GLN A 399 9.09 7.86 -28.08
CA GLN A 399 9.78 9.07 -28.49
C GLN A 399 9.73 10.10 -27.36
N GLU A 400 10.88 10.64 -27.00
CA GLU A 400 11.05 11.75 -26.06
C GLU A 400 11.68 12.94 -26.81
N MET A 401 11.01 14.08 -26.77
CA MET A 401 11.51 15.35 -27.30
C MET A 401 11.74 16.33 -26.16
N LEU A 402 12.82 17.11 -26.26
CA LEU A 402 13.20 18.15 -25.31
C LEU A 402 13.44 19.46 -26.06
N ASP A 403 12.82 20.55 -25.59
CA ASP A 403 13.23 21.92 -25.87
C ASP A 403 13.63 22.56 -24.54
N TYR A 404 14.94 22.72 -24.37
CA TYR A 404 15.55 23.18 -23.14
C TYR A 404 16.31 24.47 -23.42
N ARG A 405 15.90 25.53 -22.72
CA ARG A 405 16.63 26.80 -22.68
C ARG A 405 16.77 27.18 -21.23
N HIS A 406 17.98 27.52 -20.84
CA HIS A 406 18.25 27.66 -19.43
C HIS A 406 19.35 28.67 -19.14
N ILE A 407 19.22 29.33 -18.00
CA ILE A 407 20.24 30.21 -17.44
C ILE A 407 20.75 29.63 -16.12
N GLY A 408 21.99 29.15 -16.17
CA GLY A 408 22.64 28.50 -15.04
C GLY A 408 23.57 29.43 -14.26
N PRO A 409 23.82 29.14 -12.98
CA PRO A 409 24.80 29.88 -12.18
C PRO A 409 26.24 29.51 -12.56
N ILE A 410 27.13 30.50 -12.65
CA ILE A 410 28.59 30.29 -12.70
C ILE A 410 29.16 30.37 -11.28
N GLY A 411 28.88 31.47 -10.57
CA GLY A 411 29.41 31.71 -9.24
C GLY A 411 29.08 33.11 -8.72
N LEU A 412 29.08 33.27 -7.40
CA LEU A 412 28.95 34.59 -6.78
C LEU A 412 30.24 35.38 -6.96
N GLN A 413 30.10 36.67 -7.27
CA GLN A 413 31.18 37.63 -7.27
C GLN A 413 31.69 37.89 -5.83
N ALA A 414 32.80 38.62 -5.71
CA ALA A 414 33.45 38.90 -4.43
C ALA A 414 32.55 39.65 -3.42
N ASP A 415 31.50 40.31 -3.89
CA ASP A 415 30.49 40.98 -3.06
C ASP A 415 29.51 40.00 -2.37
N LEU A 416 29.56 38.70 -2.71
CA LEU A 416 28.65 37.65 -2.28
C LEU A 416 27.17 37.99 -2.52
N ARG A 417 26.89 38.81 -3.54
CA ARG A 417 25.55 39.33 -3.86
C ARG A 417 25.21 39.17 -5.34
N THR A 418 26.18 39.43 -6.20
CA THR A 418 26.01 39.39 -7.65
C THR A 418 26.41 38.00 -8.16
N LEU A 419 25.51 37.33 -8.87
CA LEU A 419 25.70 35.99 -9.41
C LEU A 419 26.00 36.09 -10.91
N ASP A 420 27.19 35.64 -11.30
CA ASP A 420 27.53 35.44 -12.71
C ASP A 420 26.76 34.23 -13.24
N ARG A 421 26.30 34.31 -14.49
CA ARG A 421 25.41 33.34 -15.11
C ARG A 421 25.86 33.02 -16.53
N TYR A 422 25.44 31.87 -17.03
CA TYR A 422 25.61 31.46 -18.42
C TYR A 422 24.26 31.10 -19.02
N ALA A 423 24.15 31.07 -20.35
CA ALA A 423 22.95 30.63 -21.03
C ALA A 423 23.24 29.43 -21.93
N GLU A 424 22.30 28.48 -21.97
CA GLU A 424 22.38 27.29 -22.81
C GLU A 424 21.05 27.04 -23.52
N ALA A 425 21.12 26.41 -24.69
CA ALA A 425 19.97 25.98 -25.46
C ALA A 425 20.24 24.61 -26.06
N ILE A 426 19.36 23.64 -25.79
CA ILE A 426 19.52 22.25 -26.19
C ILE A 426 18.18 21.75 -26.73
N HIS A 427 18.24 21.04 -27.86
CA HIS A 427 17.14 20.29 -28.40
C HIS A 427 17.54 18.83 -28.58
N THR A 428 16.71 17.93 -28.06
CA THR A 428 16.88 16.48 -28.16
C THR A 428 15.66 15.84 -28.81
N ASP A 429 15.89 14.94 -29.76
CA ASP A 429 14.88 13.98 -30.28
C ASP A 429 15.41 12.56 -30.09
N ARG A 430 14.81 11.83 -29.16
CA ARG A 430 15.19 10.47 -28.79
C ARG A 430 14.06 9.50 -29.13
N LYS A 431 14.38 8.46 -29.89
CA LYS A 431 13.47 7.39 -30.32
C LYS A 431 14.00 6.05 -29.83
N THR A 432 13.12 5.25 -29.27
CA THR A 432 13.46 3.92 -28.76
C THR A 432 12.47 2.89 -29.26
N PHE A 433 12.99 1.79 -29.78
CA PHE A 433 12.24 0.57 -30.05
C PHE A 433 12.75 -0.51 -29.12
N ALA A 434 11.85 -1.20 -28.41
CA ALA A 434 12.19 -2.28 -27.49
C ALA A 434 11.24 -3.45 -27.67
N VAL A 435 11.78 -4.67 -27.67
CA VAL A 435 11.03 -5.91 -27.70
C VAL A 435 11.68 -6.93 -26.76
N ASP A 436 10.86 -7.65 -26.01
CA ASP A 436 11.28 -8.74 -25.13
C ASP A 436 10.36 -9.93 -25.37
N ASN A 437 10.95 -11.06 -25.77
CA ASN A 437 10.25 -12.33 -25.98
C ASN A 437 10.75 -13.30 -24.93
N HIS A 438 9.84 -13.85 -24.13
CA HIS A 438 10.22 -14.84 -23.14
C HIS A 438 9.15 -15.90 -22.94
N ALA A 439 9.58 -17.06 -22.46
CA ALA A 439 8.70 -18.14 -22.11
C ALA A 439 9.00 -18.62 -20.68
N GLU A 440 7.91 -18.83 -19.94
CA GLU A 440 7.88 -19.38 -18.59
C GLU A 440 7.46 -20.85 -18.69
N LEU A 441 8.33 -21.76 -18.27
CA LEU A 441 8.08 -23.19 -18.19
C LEU A 441 8.06 -23.62 -16.73
N ARG A 442 6.93 -24.19 -16.30
CA ARG A 442 6.76 -24.85 -15.01
C ARG A 442 7.01 -26.34 -15.16
N ALA A 443 8.07 -26.85 -14.56
CA ALA A 443 8.48 -28.24 -14.68
C ALA A 443 8.76 -28.87 -13.32
N THR A 444 8.78 -30.20 -13.25
CA THR A 444 9.15 -30.94 -12.05
C THR A 444 10.21 -31.97 -12.42
N THR A 445 11.31 -32.02 -11.67
CA THR A 445 12.37 -33.01 -11.83
C THR A 445 12.57 -33.73 -10.50
N GLY A 446 11.93 -34.89 -10.34
CA GLY A 446 11.89 -35.61 -9.07
C GLY A 446 11.14 -34.79 -8.00
N VAL A 447 11.86 -34.39 -6.95
CA VAL A 447 11.32 -33.55 -5.86
C VAL A 447 11.47 -32.04 -6.12
N LEU A 448 12.18 -31.66 -7.18
CA LEU A 448 12.45 -30.26 -7.51
C LEU A 448 11.32 -29.68 -8.35
N GLN A 449 10.77 -28.55 -7.92
CA GLN A 449 9.82 -27.76 -8.70
C GLN A 449 10.57 -26.60 -9.36
N HIS A 450 10.46 -26.48 -10.68
CA HIS A 450 11.17 -25.49 -11.47
C HIS A 450 10.18 -24.49 -12.07
N THR A 451 10.55 -23.21 -12.04
CA THR A 451 9.97 -22.16 -12.88
C THR A 451 11.10 -21.56 -13.70
N VAL A 452 11.27 -22.11 -14.90
CA VAL A 452 12.31 -21.73 -15.85
C VAL A 452 11.79 -20.60 -16.72
N LEU A 453 12.53 -19.50 -16.77
CA LEU A 453 12.33 -18.39 -17.67
C LEU A 453 13.49 -18.34 -18.65
N PHE A 454 13.20 -18.34 -19.94
CA PHE A 454 14.19 -18.04 -20.97
C PHE A 454 13.66 -16.95 -21.89
N GLY A 455 14.55 -16.07 -22.36
CA GLY A 455 14.13 -14.98 -23.22
C GLY A 455 15.25 -14.36 -24.04
N VAL A 456 14.82 -13.59 -25.03
CA VAL A 456 15.63 -12.75 -25.88
C VAL A 456 15.00 -11.37 -25.97
N ASP A 457 15.80 -10.35 -25.69
CA ASP A 457 15.39 -8.96 -25.85
C ASP A 457 16.29 -8.21 -26.84
N HIS A 458 15.70 -7.20 -27.44
CA HIS A 458 16.39 -6.26 -28.30
C HIS A 458 15.86 -4.84 -28.05
N ARG A 459 16.77 -3.88 -27.95
CA ARG A 459 16.46 -2.46 -27.81
C ARG A 459 17.35 -1.64 -28.73
N SER A 460 16.75 -0.83 -29.58
CA SER A 460 17.43 0.16 -30.41
C SER A 460 17.05 1.56 -29.93
N VAL A 461 18.04 2.38 -29.62
CA VAL A 461 17.88 3.79 -29.21
C VAL A 461 18.59 4.65 -30.23
N ARG A 462 17.88 5.64 -30.78
CA ARG A 462 18.45 6.68 -31.63
C ARG A 462 18.17 8.03 -30.99
N TYR A 463 19.18 8.83 -30.76
CA TYR A 463 18.96 10.20 -30.29
C TYR A 463 19.81 11.18 -31.07
N ASN A 464 19.21 12.34 -31.34
CA ASN A 464 19.85 13.46 -31.99
C ASN A 464 19.83 14.63 -31.02
N ASP A 465 21.02 15.15 -30.71
CA ASP A 465 21.19 16.30 -29.86
C ASP A 465 21.80 17.44 -30.66
N ILE A 466 21.27 18.64 -30.46
CA ILE A 466 21.83 19.88 -30.98
C ILE A 466 21.71 20.97 -29.93
N GLY A 467 22.77 21.73 -29.73
CA GLY A 467 22.71 22.80 -28.76
C GLY A 467 23.96 23.66 -28.68
N THR A 468 23.91 24.60 -27.76
CA THR A 468 24.99 25.52 -27.43
C THR A 468 25.05 25.74 -25.92
N TRP A 469 26.27 25.78 -25.41
CA TRP A 469 26.65 26.14 -24.04
C TRP A 469 27.30 27.53 -23.99
N SER A 470 27.55 28.15 -25.14
CA SER A 470 28.23 29.43 -25.29
C SER A 470 27.28 30.64 -25.31
N GLY A 471 26.07 30.49 -24.78
CA GLY A 471 25.13 31.59 -24.58
C GLY A 471 25.59 32.56 -23.51
N VAL A 472 25.26 33.84 -23.69
CA VAL A 472 25.71 34.94 -22.82
C VAL A 472 24.49 35.66 -22.24
N VAL A 473 24.55 35.93 -20.93
CA VAL A 473 23.57 36.75 -20.21
C VAL A 473 24.30 37.54 -19.12
N GLY A 474 23.77 38.71 -18.76
CA GLY A 474 24.33 39.51 -17.68
C GLY A 474 24.16 38.85 -16.29
N PRO A 475 24.97 39.25 -15.30
CA PRO A 475 24.84 38.77 -13.94
C PRO A 475 23.53 39.24 -13.29
N ILE A 476 23.12 38.59 -12.20
CA ILE A 476 21.91 38.95 -11.45
C ILE A 476 22.22 39.13 -9.96
N ASP A 477 21.59 40.12 -9.35
CA ASP A 477 21.59 40.27 -7.89
C ASP A 477 20.62 39.26 -7.27
N VAL A 478 21.11 38.32 -6.47
CA VAL A 478 20.27 37.24 -5.90
C VAL A 478 19.38 37.69 -4.73
N PHE A 479 19.59 38.90 -4.21
CA PHE A 479 18.80 39.45 -3.11
C PHE A 479 17.72 40.42 -3.61
N VAL A 480 18.00 41.16 -4.69
CA VAL A 480 17.05 42.08 -5.34
C VAL A 480 17.22 41.96 -6.86
N PRO A 481 16.72 40.88 -7.48
CA PRO A 481 16.90 40.61 -8.90
C PRO A 481 16.13 41.59 -9.79
N VAL A 482 16.74 41.96 -10.90
CA VAL A 482 16.10 42.68 -12.00
C VAL A 482 16.12 41.77 -13.22
N TYR A 483 14.95 41.23 -13.57
CA TYR A 483 14.75 40.35 -14.72
C TYR A 483 14.49 41.12 -16.02
N GLY A 484 14.46 40.40 -17.14
CA GLY A 484 14.27 40.95 -18.48
C GLY A 484 15.58 41.33 -19.16
N GLN A 485 16.69 40.75 -18.71
CA GLN A 485 17.99 40.98 -19.36
C GLN A 485 18.03 40.34 -20.74
N THR A 486 18.78 40.95 -21.66
CA THR A 486 18.99 40.36 -22.99
C THR A 486 19.84 39.10 -22.88
N VAL A 487 19.32 38.00 -23.42
CA VAL A 487 20.03 36.72 -23.53
C VAL A 487 20.48 36.54 -24.97
N PHE A 488 21.78 36.39 -25.19
CA PHE A 488 22.34 36.11 -26.49
C PHE A 488 22.64 34.62 -26.64
N ILE A 489 22.02 33.98 -27.64
CA ILE A 489 22.30 32.60 -28.03
C ILE A 489 22.95 32.62 -29.42
N PRO A 490 24.17 32.10 -29.59
CA PRO A 490 24.81 31.99 -30.89
C PRO A 490 23.94 31.22 -31.90
N ALA A 491 23.94 31.67 -33.15
CA ALA A 491 23.19 30.98 -34.21
C ALA A 491 23.82 29.62 -34.59
N ALA A 492 25.13 29.47 -34.41
CA ALA A 492 25.84 28.21 -34.61
C ALA A 492 25.76 27.36 -33.34
N ALA A 493 25.43 26.08 -33.47
CA ALA A 493 25.47 25.12 -32.38
C ALA A 493 26.92 24.75 -32.04
N ASP A 494 27.25 24.67 -30.74
CA ASP A 494 28.57 24.19 -30.29
C ASP A 494 28.72 22.69 -30.52
N PHE A 495 27.60 21.96 -30.45
CA PHE A 495 27.56 20.53 -30.66
C PHE A 495 26.34 20.09 -31.46
N ARG A 496 26.53 19.02 -32.22
CA ARG A 496 25.46 18.30 -32.89
C ARG A 496 25.84 16.83 -33.00
N PHE A 497 25.18 15.98 -32.23
CA PHE A 497 25.46 14.55 -32.19
C PHE A 497 24.29 13.75 -32.73
N ARG A 498 24.60 12.66 -33.44
CA ARG A 498 23.66 11.60 -33.75
C ARG A 498 24.21 10.31 -33.17
N GLN A 499 23.44 9.67 -32.30
CA GLN A 499 23.85 8.46 -31.62
C GLN A 499 22.84 7.34 -31.86
N THR A 500 23.36 6.14 -32.14
CA THR A 500 22.56 4.92 -32.32
C THR A 500 23.14 3.84 -31.43
N HIS A 501 22.34 3.34 -30.49
CA HIS A 501 22.71 2.27 -29.57
C HIS A 501 21.81 1.07 -29.83
N ASN A 502 22.39 -0.10 -30.01
CA ASN A 502 21.69 -1.37 -30.14
C ASN A 502 22.12 -2.28 -29.00
N PHE A 503 21.12 -2.82 -28.31
CA PHE A 503 21.31 -3.72 -27.20
C PHE A 503 20.55 -4.99 -27.51
N THR A 504 21.24 -6.13 -27.50
CA THR A 504 20.63 -7.44 -27.67
C THR A 504 21.10 -8.32 -26.53
N GLY A 505 20.22 -9.11 -25.95
CA GLY A 505 20.67 -10.10 -24.98
C GLY A 505 19.78 -11.32 -24.90
N ILE A 506 20.43 -12.42 -24.51
CA ILE A 506 19.80 -13.71 -24.25
C ILE A 506 19.95 -14.01 -22.77
N TYR A 507 18.88 -14.45 -22.13
CA TYR A 507 18.86 -14.70 -20.70
C TYR A 507 18.11 -15.97 -20.35
N VAL A 508 18.54 -16.60 -19.26
CA VAL A 508 17.86 -17.73 -18.64
C VAL A 508 17.89 -17.55 -17.13
N GLN A 509 16.79 -17.89 -16.47
CA GLN A 509 16.67 -17.92 -15.02
C GLN A 509 15.83 -19.13 -14.61
N ASP A 510 16.26 -19.84 -13.59
CA ASP A 510 15.49 -20.92 -12.98
C ASP A 510 15.23 -20.61 -11.50
N GLN A 511 13.95 -20.65 -11.12
CA GLN A 511 13.52 -20.65 -9.72
C GLN A 511 13.19 -22.08 -9.32
N ILE A 512 14.01 -22.65 -8.45
CA ILE A 512 13.95 -24.04 -8.01
C ILE A 512 13.45 -24.07 -6.57
N LYS A 513 12.37 -24.81 -6.32
CA LYS A 513 11.88 -25.09 -4.97
C LYS A 513 12.11 -26.56 -4.61
N LEU A 514 12.63 -26.76 -3.41
CA LEU A 514 12.79 -28.08 -2.79
C LEU A 514 12.31 -28.00 -1.35
N ASP A 515 11.08 -28.49 -1.10
CA ASP A 515 10.40 -28.30 0.19
C ASP A 515 10.39 -26.81 0.59
N ARG A 516 11.20 -26.43 1.59
CA ARG A 516 11.31 -25.05 2.10
C ARG A 516 12.46 -24.25 1.48
N TRP A 517 13.33 -24.91 0.71
CA TRP A 517 14.45 -24.24 0.04
C TRP A 517 13.98 -23.58 -1.25
N ILE A 518 14.43 -22.35 -1.45
CA ILE A 518 14.16 -21.54 -2.63
C ILE A 518 15.50 -21.12 -3.23
N LEU A 519 15.84 -21.64 -4.40
CA LEU A 519 17.06 -21.33 -5.11
C LEU A 519 16.70 -20.59 -6.40
N THR A 520 17.36 -19.47 -6.68
CA THR A 520 17.27 -18.76 -7.95
C THR A 520 18.63 -18.72 -8.59
N LEU A 521 18.74 -19.21 -9.83
CA LEU A 521 19.96 -19.14 -10.64
C LEU A 521 19.63 -18.42 -11.94
N GLY A 522 20.50 -17.53 -12.40
CA GLY A 522 20.30 -16.88 -13.69
C GLY A 522 21.60 -16.43 -14.34
N GLY A 523 21.58 -16.39 -15.67
CA GLY A 523 22.68 -15.95 -16.49
C GLY A 523 22.17 -15.22 -17.73
N ARG A 524 22.96 -14.27 -18.20
CA ARG A 524 22.66 -13.46 -19.38
C ARG A 524 23.93 -13.15 -20.16
N HIS A 525 23.81 -13.15 -21.48
CA HIS A 525 24.84 -12.62 -22.36
C HIS A 525 24.29 -11.41 -23.12
N ASP A 526 25.03 -10.30 -23.06
CA ASP A 526 24.67 -9.02 -23.67
C ASP A 526 25.66 -8.64 -24.78
N TRP A 527 25.11 -8.11 -25.87
CA TRP A 527 25.81 -7.36 -26.92
C TRP A 527 25.31 -5.92 -26.91
N ALA A 528 26.24 -4.98 -26.81
CA ALA A 528 25.96 -3.55 -26.76
C ALA A 528 26.81 -2.81 -27.80
N ASP A 529 26.19 -2.40 -28.88
CA ASP A 529 26.84 -1.69 -29.97
C ASP A 529 26.36 -0.24 -29.98
N ALA A 530 27.29 0.72 -29.96
CA ALA A 530 27.01 2.14 -29.98
C ALA A 530 27.82 2.84 -31.08
N SER A 531 27.16 3.71 -31.84
CA SER A 531 27.80 4.56 -32.85
C SER A 531 27.43 6.01 -32.61
N THR A 532 28.43 6.87 -32.53
CA THR A 532 28.30 8.32 -32.29
C THR A 532 28.89 9.09 -33.46
N VAL A 533 28.07 9.90 -34.11
CA VAL A 533 28.46 10.80 -35.20
C VAL A 533 28.42 12.24 -34.69
N ASN A 534 29.56 12.92 -34.69
CA ASN A 534 29.60 14.37 -34.56
C ASN A 534 29.29 14.99 -35.93
N VAL A 535 28.13 15.62 -36.05
CA VAL A 535 27.64 16.15 -37.33
C VAL A 535 28.38 17.42 -37.75
N ILE A 536 29.00 18.15 -36.80
CA ILE A 536 29.78 19.36 -37.08
C ILE A 536 31.14 18.99 -37.67
N SER A 537 31.88 18.09 -37.02
CA SER A 537 33.21 17.67 -37.48
C SER A 537 33.18 16.52 -38.50
N GLY A 538 32.06 15.80 -38.59
CA GLY A 538 31.92 14.58 -39.39
C GLY A 538 32.55 13.33 -38.76
N SER A 539 33.14 13.42 -37.55
CA SER A 539 33.81 12.29 -36.92
C SER A 539 32.83 11.21 -36.46
N VAL A 540 33.18 9.93 -36.68
CA VAL A 540 32.43 8.77 -36.21
C VAL A 540 33.22 8.04 -35.12
N THR A 541 32.56 7.65 -34.04
CA THR A 541 33.13 6.81 -32.97
C THR A 541 32.20 5.64 -32.72
N ASP A 542 32.72 4.44 -32.92
CA ASP A 542 32.01 3.18 -32.66
C ASP A 542 32.56 2.50 -31.41
N GLN A 543 31.68 1.83 -30.68
CA GLN A 543 31.98 1.10 -29.46
C GLN A 543 31.13 -0.16 -29.40
N ASN A 544 31.78 -1.31 -29.24
CA ASN A 544 31.12 -2.60 -29.20
C ASN A 544 31.56 -3.35 -27.95
N ASP A 545 30.63 -3.53 -27.02
CA ASP A 545 30.87 -4.17 -25.74
C ASP A 545 30.07 -5.46 -25.61
N ARG A 546 30.63 -6.42 -24.89
CA ARG A 546 29.99 -7.70 -24.59
C ARG A 546 30.20 -8.06 -23.13
N ALA A 547 29.19 -8.64 -22.51
CA ALA A 547 29.29 -9.08 -21.13
C ALA A 547 28.45 -10.33 -20.87
N PHE A 548 28.97 -11.21 -20.02
CA PHE A 548 28.18 -12.25 -19.38
C PHE A 548 27.94 -11.84 -17.93
N THR A 549 26.68 -11.73 -17.53
CA THR A 549 26.28 -11.42 -16.15
C THR A 549 25.54 -12.60 -15.54
N LYS A 550 25.73 -12.81 -14.24
CA LYS A 550 25.09 -13.91 -13.50
C LYS A 550 24.51 -13.46 -12.16
N ARG A 551 23.54 -14.24 -11.68
CA ARG A 551 22.94 -14.08 -10.36
C ARG A 551 22.67 -15.43 -9.72
N ALA A 552 22.78 -15.48 -8.40
CA ALA A 552 22.40 -16.62 -7.58
C ALA A 552 21.75 -16.12 -6.29
N GLY A 553 20.72 -16.81 -5.80
CA GLY A 553 20.13 -16.49 -4.51
C GLY A 553 19.53 -17.72 -3.87
N LEU A 554 19.69 -17.85 -2.55
CA LEU A 554 19.21 -18.97 -1.77
C LEU A 554 18.42 -18.44 -0.57
N GLY A 555 17.20 -18.95 -0.39
CA GLY A 555 16.34 -18.68 0.76
C GLY A 555 15.80 -19.97 1.37
N TYR A 556 15.36 -19.88 2.62
CA TYR A 556 14.72 -20.97 3.34
C TYR A 556 13.45 -20.49 4.05
N GLU A 557 12.29 -21.06 3.72
CA GLU A 557 11.01 -20.66 4.29
C GLU A 557 10.67 -21.45 5.56
N PHE A 558 10.65 -20.77 6.72
CA PHE A 558 10.18 -21.37 7.96
C PHE A 558 8.65 -21.34 8.06
N ASP A 559 8.07 -22.28 8.82
CA ASP A 559 6.62 -22.35 9.08
C ASP A 559 6.05 -21.07 9.71
N THR A 560 6.88 -20.35 10.46
CA THR A 560 6.53 -19.07 11.08
C THR A 560 6.29 -17.96 10.05
N GLY A 561 6.70 -18.15 8.79
CA GLY A 561 6.70 -17.13 7.74
C GLY A 561 7.97 -16.30 7.66
N VAL A 562 9.01 -16.68 8.42
CA VAL A 562 10.35 -16.08 8.34
C VAL A 562 11.13 -16.72 7.19
N VAL A 563 11.81 -15.91 6.38
CA VAL A 563 12.63 -16.35 5.24
C VAL A 563 13.97 -15.61 5.25
N PRO A 564 15.03 -16.16 5.88
CA PRO A 564 16.39 -15.72 5.60
C PRO A 564 16.77 -16.02 4.16
N TYR A 565 17.58 -15.16 3.56
CA TYR A 565 18.15 -15.36 2.25
C TYR A 565 19.54 -14.75 2.12
N VAL A 566 20.29 -15.27 1.15
CA VAL A 566 21.54 -14.69 0.65
C VAL A 566 21.47 -14.60 -0.86
N SER A 567 22.10 -13.59 -1.46
CA SER A 567 22.19 -13.46 -2.91
C SER A 567 23.46 -12.80 -3.40
N TYR A 568 23.78 -13.12 -4.65
CA TYR A 568 24.87 -12.62 -5.47
C TYR A 568 24.27 -12.12 -6.78
N ALA A 569 24.64 -10.91 -7.21
CA ALA A 569 24.19 -10.38 -8.50
C ALA A 569 25.23 -9.45 -9.13
N GLU A 570 25.29 -9.45 -10.46
CA GLU A 570 26.20 -8.63 -11.26
C GLU A 570 25.44 -7.58 -12.09
N SER A 571 26.10 -6.46 -12.35
CA SER A 571 25.64 -5.39 -13.24
C SER A 571 26.69 -5.05 -14.29
N PHE A 572 26.22 -4.54 -15.42
CA PHE A 572 27.05 -4.12 -16.56
C PHE A 572 26.44 -2.90 -17.23
N THR A 573 27.22 -1.84 -17.48
CA THR A 573 26.79 -0.65 -18.20
C THR A 573 27.88 -0.20 -19.19
N PRO A 574 27.62 -0.23 -20.51
CA PRO A 574 28.50 0.38 -21.51
C PRO A 574 28.64 1.89 -21.28
N LEU A 575 29.87 2.40 -21.40
CA LEU A 575 30.18 3.82 -21.20
C LEU A 575 30.67 4.44 -22.50
N SER A 576 29.97 5.46 -23.00
CA SER A 576 30.46 6.24 -24.14
C SER A 576 31.50 7.26 -23.67
N GLY A 577 32.69 7.23 -24.26
CA GLY A 577 33.74 8.22 -23.99
C GLY A 577 35.14 7.67 -24.21
N ARG A 578 36.14 8.53 -23.99
CA ARG A 578 37.56 8.17 -24.07
C ARG A 578 38.28 8.59 -22.80
N THR A 579 39.27 7.81 -22.41
CA THR A 579 40.26 8.18 -21.38
C THR A 579 41.15 9.32 -21.89
N PHE A 580 41.93 9.93 -20.99
CA PHE A 580 42.82 11.06 -21.32
C PHE A 580 43.82 10.75 -22.45
N ASP A 581 44.28 9.50 -22.54
CA ASP A 581 45.17 8.98 -23.60
C ASP A 581 44.42 8.64 -24.91
N GLY A 582 43.11 8.87 -24.97
CA GLY A 582 42.28 8.67 -26.15
C GLY A 582 41.75 7.24 -26.33
N SER A 583 42.04 6.30 -25.42
CA SER A 583 41.47 4.94 -25.49
C SER A 583 39.96 4.95 -25.13
N PRO A 584 39.11 4.10 -25.71
CA PRO A 584 37.69 4.02 -25.33
C PRO A 584 37.51 3.62 -23.86
N LEU A 585 36.51 4.17 -23.19
CA LEU A 585 36.18 3.76 -21.82
C LEU A 585 35.73 2.29 -21.80
N THR A 586 36.28 1.51 -20.87
CA THR A 586 35.78 0.16 -20.60
C THR A 586 34.44 0.24 -19.87
N PRO A 587 33.52 -0.72 -20.10
CA PRO A 587 32.23 -0.74 -19.42
C PRO A 587 32.32 -0.75 -17.90
N GLU A 588 31.37 -0.07 -17.25
CA GLU A 588 31.20 -0.13 -15.80
C GLU A 588 30.61 -1.48 -15.40
N THR A 589 31.19 -2.11 -14.38
CA THR A 589 30.70 -3.38 -13.82
C THR A 589 30.47 -3.23 -12.33
N GLY A 590 29.53 -4.02 -11.79
CA GLY A 590 29.23 -4.02 -10.36
C GLY A 590 28.89 -5.42 -9.88
N VAL A 591 29.26 -5.70 -8.63
CA VAL A 591 28.99 -6.98 -7.96
C VAL A 591 28.38 -6.68 -6.60
N GLN A 592 27.33 -7.40 -6.25
CA GLN A 592 26.67 -7.26 -4.97
C GLN A 592 26.50 -8.62 -4.30
N TYR A 593 26.81 -8.63 -3.00
CA TYR A 593 26.42 -9.68 -2.06
C TYR A 593 25.35 -9.10 -1.13
N GLU A 594 24.27 -9.84 -0.91
CA GLU A 594 23.19 -9.43 -0.03
C GLU A 594 22.82 -10.59 0.91
N GLY A 595 22.56 -10.27 2.18
CA GLY A 595 22.00 -11.19 3.16
C GLY A 595 20.85 -10.49 3.86
N GLY A 596 19.74 -11.18 4.05
CA GLY A 596 18.55 -10.55 4.63
C GLY A 596 17.57 -11.55 5.21
N ILE A 597 16.58 -11.04 5.94
CA ILE A 597 15.48 -11.82 6.50
C ILE A 597 14.18 -11.14 6.10
N LYS A 598 13.25 -11.90 5.53
CA LYS A 598 11.87 -11.49 5.28
C LYS A 598 10.95 -12.15 6.29
N TYR A 599 9.83 -11.50 6.60
CA TYR A 599 8.83 -12.06 7.50
C TYR A 599 7.44 -11.72 7.01
N GLN A 600 6.62 -12.73 6.75
CA GLN A 600 5.20 -12.60 6.44
C GLN A 600 4.40 -13.52 7.35
N PRO A 601 3.64 -12.99 8.33
CA PRO A 601 2.85 -13.80 9.23
C PRO A 601 1.76 -14.58 8.47
N LYS A 602 1.75 -15.91 8.57
CA LYS A 602 0.82 -16.78 7.81
C LYS A 602 -0.65 -16.65 8.26
N ASP A 603 -0.89 -16.26 9.52
CA ASP A 603 -2.25 -16.17 10.11
C ASP A 603 -2.77 -14.72 10.23
N MET A 604 -2.03 -13.71 9.76
CA MET A 604 -2.52 -12.34 9.75
C MET A 604 -3.38 -12.15 8.51
N ASN A 605 -4.71 -12.11 8.72
CA ASN A 605 -5.63 -11.63 7.70
C ASN A 605 -5.44 -10.11 7.56
N THR A 606 -4.42 -9.69 6.80
CA THR A 606 -4.08 -8.28 6.55
C THR A 606 -5.24 -7.49 5.93
N LYS A 607 -6.25 -8.18 5.38
CA LYS A 607 -7.53 -7.61 4.93
C LYS A 607 -8.38 -7.01 6.06
N ARG A 608 -8.16 -7.37 7.33
CA ARG A 608 -8.89 -6.81 8.49
C ARG A 608 -8.28 -5.53 9.06
N ALA A 609 -7.12 -5.08 8.58
CA ALA A 609 -6.51 -3.83 9.04
C ALA A 609 -7.22 -2.56 8.50
N GLY A 610 -8.45 -2.67 7.98
CA GLY A 610 -9.37 -1.56 7.74
C GLY A 610 -10.10 -1.14 9.01
N VAL A 611 -9.37 -0.90 10.10
CA VAL A 611 -9.97 -0.39 11.34
C VAL A 611 -10.14 1.12 11.20
N ASP A 612 -11.35 1.62 11.48
CA ASP A 612 -11.68 3.05 11.47
C ASP A 612 -10.55 3.89 12.13
N PRO A 613 -9.90 4.81 11.39
CA PRO A 613 -8.87 5.68 11.92
C PRO A 613 -9.31 6.43 13.20
N ALA A 614 -10.61 6.73 13.36
CA ALA A 614 -11.15 7.36 14.54
C ALA A 614 -11.13 6.43 15.78
N TYR A 615 -11.31 5.12 15.59
CA TYR A 615 -11.23 4.13 16.66
C TYR A 615 -9.77 3.89 17.08
N ARG A 616 -8.85 3.78 16.11
CA ARG A 616 -7.41 3.65 16.40
C ARG A 616 -6.86 4.86 17.18
N ARG A 617 -7.30 6.08 16.83
CA ARG A 617 -6.94 7.30 17.57
C ARG A 617 -7.50 7.28 19.00
N ALA A 618 -8.73 6.80 19.18
CA ALA A 618 -9.34 6.70 20.51
C ALA A 618 -8.58 5.74 21.43
N LEU A 619 -8.16 4.58 20.92
CA LEU A 619 -7.33 3.63 21.67
C LEU A 619 -5.98 4.23 22.07
N TRP A 620 -5.30 4.95 21.17
CA TRP A 620 -4.06 5.65 21.51
C TRP A 620 -4.24 6.70 22.60
N ILE A 621 -5.33 7.47 22.57
CA ILE A 621 -5.65 8.46 23.61
C ILE A 621 -5.76 7.76 24.98
N VAL A 622 -6.47 6.63 25.04
CA VAL A 622 -6.64 5.86 26.29
C VAL A 622 -5.32 5.27 26.79
N VAL A 623 -4.47 4.75 25.90
CA VAL A 623 -3.13 4.26 26.27
C VAL A 623 -2.29 5.37 26.90
N VAL A 624 -2.28 6.56 26.28
CA VAL A 624 -1.49 7.69 26.78
C VAL A 624 -2.02 8.21 28.10
N LEU A 625 -3.35 8.29 28.26
CA LEU A 625 -3.98 8.68 29.51
C LEU A 625 -3.63 7.72 30.64
N ASN A 626 -3.80 6.41 30.42
CA ASN A 626 -3.63 5.43 31.49
C ASN A 626 -2.15 5.15 31.81
N LEU A 627 -1.29 4.90 30.81
CA LEU A 627 0.15 4.71 31.08
C LEU A 627 0.81 5.99 31.58
N GLY A 628 0.45 7.15 31.00
CA GLY A 628 1.03 8.44 31.38
C GLY A 628 0.66 8.82 32.82
N PHE A 629 -0.61 8.69 33.19
CA PHE A 629 -1.05 8.98 34.55
C PHE A 629 -0.52 7.95 35.55
N GLY A 630 -0.53 6.65 35.22
CA GLY A 630 0.00 5.60 36.09
C GLY A 630 1.48 5.79 36.44
N VAL A 631 2.31 6.28 35.53
CA VAL A 631 3.71 6.63 35.85
C VAL A 631 3.80 7.83 36.79
N CYS A 632 3.00 8.88 36.56
CA CYS A 632 2.96 10.05 37.44
C CYS A 632 2.51 9.69 38.85
N GLU A 633 1.50 8.84 38.96
CA GLU A 633 0.95 8.38 40.24
C GLU A 633 1.90 7.42 40.97
N LEU A 634 2.63 6.56 40.23
CA LEU A 634 3.65 5.69 40.82
C LEU A 634 4.77 6.53 41.45
N VAL A 635 5.27 7.54 40.74
CA VAL A 635 6.27 8.49 41.26
C VAL A 635 5.71 9.26 42.45
N GLY A 636 4.48 9.78 42.34
CA GLY A 636 3.77 10.44 43.44
C GLY A 636 3.63 9.54 44.68
N GLY A 637 3.34 8.26 44.48
CA GLY A 637 3.20 7.28 45.55
C GLY A 637 4.52 6.97 46.26
N PHE A 638 5.64 6.95 45.53
CA PHE A 638 6.98 6.85 46.14
C PHE A 638 7.37 8.11 46.92
N VAL A 639 7.09 9.29 46.36
CA VAL A 639 7.37 10.58 47.01
C VAL A 639 6.52 10.78 48.27
N ALA A 640 5.25 10.37 48.24
CA ALA A 640 4.31 10.49 49.35
C ALA A 640 4.35 9.33 50.36
N GLY A 641 5.13 8.27 50.11
CA GLY A 641 5.13 7.06 50.95
C GLY A 641 3.80 6.28 50.97
N SER A 642 2.85 6.62 50.09
CA SER A 642 1.50 6.04 50.05
C SER A 642 1.48 4.73 49.24
N GLN A 643 1.02 3.65 49.88
CA GLN A 643 0.87 2.35 49.21
C GLN A 643 -0.47 2.25 48.45
N ALA A 644 -1.49 2.99 48.86
CA ALA A 644 -2.74 3.10 48.13
C ALA A 644 -2.49 3.72 46.75
N LEU A 645 -1.71 4.82 46.68
CA LEU A 645 -1.30 5.42 45.41
C LEU A 645 -0.46 4.50 44.54
N LYS A 646 0.44 3.72 45.15
CA LYS A 646 1.25 2.73 44.40
C LYS A 646 0.37 1.61 43.83
N ALA A 647 -0.63 1.16 44.58
CA ALA A 647 -1.58 0.17 44.10
C ALA A 647 -2.48 0.72 42.98
N ASP A 648 -2.95 1.97 43.11
CA ASP A 648 -3.76 2.65 42.08
C ASP A 648 -2.95 2.90 40.80
N SER A 649 -1.69 3.32 40.94
CA SER A 649 -0.79 3.50 39.80
C SER A 649 -0.54 2.21 38.99
N LEU A 650 -0.55 1.05 39.66
CA LEU A 650 -0.40 -0.25 39.03
C LEU A 650 -1.64 -0.61 38.20
N ASP A 651 -2.82 -0.14 38.60
CA ASP A 651 -4.08 -0.33 37.86
C ASP A 651 -4.05 0.43 36.54
N PHE A 652 -3.73 1.73 36.60
CA PHE A 652 -3.54 2.57 35.42
C PHE A 652 -2.49 2.01 34.45
N ILE A 653 -1.38 1.49 34.97
CA ILE A 653 -0.37 0.82 34.16
C ILE A 653 -0.91 -0.48 33.54
N GLY A 654 -1.69 -1.25 34.30
CA GLY A 654 -2.39 -2.45 33.85
C GLY A 654 -3.33 -2.17 32.68
N ASP A 655 -4.24 -1.22 32.81
CA ASP A 655 -5.24 -0.88 31.79
C ASP A 655 -4.63 -0.23 30.56
N GLY A 656 -3.63 0.64 30.78
CA GLY A 656 -2.84 1.21 29.70
C GLY A 656 -2.13 0.12 28.89
N SER A 657 -1.62 -0.92 29.55
CA SER A 657 -0.97 -2.07 28.92
C SER A 657 -1.98 -2.99 28.21
N ILE A 658 -3.16 -3.24 28.79
CA ILE A 658 -4.24 -4.01 28.16
C ILE A 658 -4.74 -3.30 26.91
N THR A 659 -4.95 -1.98 26.98
CA THR A 659 -5.38 -1.18 25.84
C THR A 659 -4.31 -1.11 24.75
N LEU A 660 -3.02 -1.02 25.13
CA LEU A 660 -1.91 -1.07 24.19
C LEU A 660 -1.83 -2.41 23.47
N VAL A 661 -2.01 -3.52 24.20
CA VAL A 661 -2.08 -4.84 23.59
C VAL A 661 -3.32 -4.97 22.72
N GLY A 662 -4.49 -4.48 23.14
CA GLY A 662 -5.71 -4.45 22.32
C GLY A 662 -5.52 -3.70 21.01
N LEU A 663 -4.80 -2.58 21.04
CA LEU A 663 -4.41 -1.78 19.88
C LEU A 663 -3.43 -2.54 18.95
N LEU A 664 -2.42 -3.20 19.50
CA LEU A 664 -1.46 -3.99 18.72
C LEU A 664 -2.12 -5.27 18.14
N ALA A 665 -3.03 -5.86 18.92
CA ALA A 665 -3.81 -7.05 18.62
C ALA A 665 -4.84 -6.85 17.50
N LEU A 666 -5.15 -5.61 17.10
CA LEU A 666 -5.98 -5.33 15.92
C LEU A 666 -5.43 -5.98 14.64
N SER A 667 -4.13 -6.29 14.63
CA SER A 667 -3.45 -6.92 13.50
C SER A 667 -3.15 -8.41 13.72
N TRP A 668 -3.33 -8.96 14.92
CA TRP A 668 -2.84 -10.30 15.27
C TRP A 668 -3.87 -11.41 15.05
N SER A 669 -3.39 -12.65 14.88
CA SER A 669 -4.24 -13.85 14.82
C SER A 669 -4.91 -14.12 16.16
N ALA A 670 -6.10 -14.75 16.15
CA ALA A 670 -6.85 -15.03 17.38
C ALA A 670 -6.03 -15.83 18.41
N ALA A 671 -5.26 -16.84 17.97
CA ALA A 671 -4.34 -17.58 18.84
C ALA A 671 -3.22 -16.71 19.47
N ALA A 672 -2.65 -15.76 18.73
CA ALA A 672 -1.65 -14.84 19.27
C ALA A 672 -2.26 -13.87 20.29
N ARG A 673 -3.51 -13.43 20.06
CA ARG A 673 -4.27 -12.63 21.02
C ARG A 673 -4.53 -13.40 22.32
N SER A 674 -5.01 -14.64 22.24
CA SER A 674 -5.31 -15.47 23.42
C SER A 674 -4.04 -15.81 24.23
N ARG A 675 -2.89 -16.05 23.59
CA ARG A 675 -1.60 -16.25 24.31
C ARG A 675 -1.16 -15.00 25.08
N THR A 676 -1.32 -13.83 24.47
CA THR A 676 -0.95 -12.55 25.09
C THR A 676 -1.91 -12.20 26.23
N ALA A 677 -3.22 -12.41 26.04
CA ALA A 677 -4.22 -12.24 27.08
C ALA A 677 -3.95 -13.15 28.30
N LEU A 678 -3.46 -14.38 28.07
CA LEU A 678 -3.08 -15.28 29.16
C LEU A 678 -1.88 -14.76 29.97
N THR A 679 -0.84 -14.24 29.32
CA THR A 679 0.30 -13.63 30.02
C THR A 679 -0.11 -12.40 30.82
N GLN A 680 -1.04 -11.58 30.30
CA GLN A 680 -1.57 -10.41 31.00
C GLN A 680 -2.45 -10.78 32.19
N GLY A 681 -3.34 -11.76 32.04
CA GLY A 681 -4.16 -12.26 33.15
C GLY A 681 -3.30 -12.81 34.29
N CYS A 682 -2.22 -13.54 33.99
CA CYS A 682 -1.27 -14.01 35.00
C CYS A 682 -0.55 -12.86 35.72
N PHE A 683 -0.16 -11.81 34.98
CA PHE A 683 0.46 -10.63 35.56
C PHE A 683 -0.50 -9.87 36.49
N LEU A 684 -1.74 -9.66 36.07
CA LEU A 684 -2.79 -9.02 36.89
C LEU A 684 -3.10 -9.82 38.16
N ALA A 685 -3.13 -11.16 38.07
CA ALA A 685 -3.28 -12.03 39.23
C ALA A 685 -2.11 -11.89 40.22
N ALA A 686 -0.87 -11.83 39.73
CA ALA A 686 0.31 -11.63 40.58
C ALA A 686 0.28 -10.28 41.32
N LEU A 687 -0.19 -9.22 40.65
CA LEU A 687 -0.38 -7.91 41.26
C LEU A 687 -1.48 -7.91 42.32
N GLY A 688 -2.65 -8.50 42.03
CA GLY A 688 -3.75 -8.62 43.00
C GLY A 688 -3.34 -9.38 44.27
N ILE A 689 -2.54 -10.45 44.13
CA ILE A 689 -1.94 -11.18 45.26
C ILE A 689 -0.97 -10.29 46.04
N GLY A 690 -0.15 -9.49 45.35
CA GLY A 690 0.78 -8.54 45.97
C GLY A 690 0.08 -7.47 46.81
N VAL A 691 -1.07 -6.96 46.35
CA VAL A 691 -1.90 -6.00 47.09
C VAL A 691 -2.51 -6.65 48.34
N ILE A 692 -3.01 -7.89 48.25
CA ILE A 692 -3.53 -8.62 49.42
C ILE A 692 -2.42 -8.88 50.45
N ALA A 693 -1.23 -9.28 50.00
CA ALA A 693 -0.10 -9.52 50.89
C ALA A 693 0.35 -8.24 51.61
N SER A 694 0.37 -7.10 50.91
CA SER A 694 0.74 -5.81 51.51
C SER A 694 -0.33 -5.26 52.45
N ALA A 695 -1.62 -5.40 52.12
CA ALA A 695 -2.73 -5.06 53.00
C ALA A 695 -2.73 -5.93 54.27
N GLY A 696 -2.48 -7.24 54.13
CA GLY A 696 -2.35 -8.17 55.24
C GLY A 696 -1.20 -7.82 56.18
N TRP A 697 -0.02 -7.47 55.63
CA TRP A 697 1.12 -7.03 56.44
C TRP A 697 0.83 -5.75 57.24
N ARG A 698 0.08 -4.82 56.65
CA ARG A 698 -0.26 -3.52 57.26
C ARG A 698 -1.34 -3.61 58.34
N ALA A 699 -2.22 -4.61 58.29
CA ALA A 699 -3.16 -4.89 59.36
C ALA A 699 -2.45 -5.11 60.72
N PHE A 700 -1.17 -5.50 60.70
CA PHE A 700 -0.35 -5.72 61.90
C PHE A 700 0.57 -4.56 62.30
N ASN A 701 0.70 -3.49 61.49
CA ASN A 701 1.70 -2.42 61.68
C ASN A 701 1.15 -0.99 61.43
N ALA A 702 -0.11 -0.74 61.75
CA ALA A 702 -0.85 0.46 61.30
C ALA A 702 -0.22 1.80 61.74
N VAL A 703 0.17 2.61 60.75
CA VAL A 703 0.34 4.08 60.87
C VAL A 703 -0.76 4.71 60.01
N PRO A 704 -1.58 5.64 60.52
CA PRO A 704 -2.64 6.26 59.74
C PRO A 704 -2.04 7.14 58.62
N PRO A 705 -2.48 6.98 57.36
CA PRO A 705 -1.99 7.78 56.24
C PRO A 705 -2.55 9.21 56.27
N GLU A 706 -1.81 10.15 55.69
CA GLU A 706 -2.26 11.54 55.51
C GLU A 706 -3.41 11.62 54.49
N ALA A 707 -4.61 11.97 54.95
CA ALA A 707 -5.84 11.93 54.16
C ALA A 707 -5.92 13.00 53.05
N ASP A 708 -5.23 14.14 53.21
CA ASP A 708 -5.31 15.28 52.29
C ASP A 708 -4.70 14.98 50.91
N LEU A 709 -3.61 14.18 50.89
CA LEU A 709 -2.90 13.83 49.66
C LEU A 709 -3.59 12.68 48.90
N MET A 710 -4.29 11.81 49.62
CA MET A 710 -5.08 10.69 49.09
C MET A 710 -6.36 11.17 48.39
N GLY A 711 -7.06 12.17 48.96
CA GLY A 711 -8.26 12.75 48.35
C GLY A 711 -7.98 13.54 47.07
N GLY A 712 -6.91 14.33 47.04
CA GLY A 712 -6.55 15.15 45.87
C GLY A 712 -6.19 14.32 44.64
N ILE A 713 -5.46 13.22 44.83
CA ILE A 713 -4.99 12.37 43.72
C ILE A 713 -6.10 11.45 43.22
N GLY A 714 -6.95 10.91 44.12
CA GLY A 714 -8.13 10.13 43.72
C GLY A 714 -9.11 10.90 42.83
N VAL A 715 -9.24 12.22 43.01
CA VAL A 715 -10.04 13.08 42.12
C VAL A 715 -9.41 13.20 40.72
N VAL A 716 -8.09 13.32 40.62
CA VAL A 716 -7.39 13.36 39.33
C VAL A 716 -7.49 12.00 38.63
N ALA A 717 -7.28 10.90 39.36
CA ALA A 717 -7.46 9.54 38.88
C ALA A 717 -8.89 9.31 38.34
N LEU A 718 -9.91 9.80 39.03
CA LEU A 718 -11.29 9.74 38.55
C LEU A 718 -11.49 10.51 37.24
N ILE A 719 -10.91 11.70 37.10
CA ILE A 719 -11.00 12.50 35.87
C ILE A 719 -10.36 11.76 34.69
N VAL A 720 -9.20 11.14 34.88
CA VAL A 720 -8.49 10.39 33.83
C VAL A 720 -9.32 9.18 33.38
N ASN A 721 -9.82 8.36 34.32
CA ASN A 721 -10.60 7.16 34.01
C ASN A 721 -11.97 7.48 33.39
N VAL A 722 -12.65 8.54 33.84
CA VAL A 722 -13.90 9.01 33.22
C VAL A 722 -13.64 9.52 31.80
N THR A 723 -12.54 10.23 31.57
CA THR A 723 -12.17 10.73 30.23
C THR A 723 -11.88 9.57 29.27
N ALA A 724 -11.12 8.57 29.72
CA ALA A 724 -10.85 7.35 28.96
C ALA A 724 -12.16 6.61 28.59
N ALA A 725 -13.07 6.45 29.55
CA ALA A 725 -14.35 5.78 29.34
C ALA A 725 -15.26 6.54 28.34
N LEU A 726 -15.29 7.88 28.38
CA LEU A 726 -16.07 8.73 27.47
C LEU A 726 -15.54 8.68 26.03
N VAL A 727 -14.22 8.69 25.84
CA VAL A 727 -13.58 8.56 24.53
C VAL A 727 -13.96 7.24 23.85
N LEU A 728 -14.11 6.17 24.64
CA LEU A 728 -14.51 4.84 24.17
C LEU A 728 -16.02 4.63 24.07
N ALA A 729 -16.83 5.41 24.79
CA ALA A 729 -18.29 5.23 24.85
C ALA A 729 -18.97 5.31 23.47
N ARG A 730 -18.43 6.10 22.54
CA ARG A 730 -18.95 6.22 21.16
C ARG A 730 -18.79 4.94 20.33
N PHE A 731 -17.93 4.01 20.74
CA PHE A 731 -17.65 2.76 20.02
C PHE A 731 -18.32 1.52 20.64
N ARG A 732 -19.14 1.68 21.68
CA ARG A 732 -19.77 0.58 22.44
C ARG A 732 -20.74 -0.32 21.64
N GLY A 733 -21.26 0.18 20.50
CA GLY A 733 -22.26 -0.51 19.67
C GLY A 733 -21.71 -1.14 18.39
N SER A 734 -20.39 -1.08 18.16
CA SER A 734 -19.75 -1.45 16.89
C SER A 734 -19.65 -2.95 16.60
N GLY A 735 -20.10 -3.82 17.51
CA GLY A 735 -20.05 -5.28 17.36
C GLY A 735 -18.68 -5.92 17.62
N ASP A 736 -17.65 -5.12 17.94
CA ASP A 736 -16.32 -5.63 18.30
C ASP A 736 -16.24 -6.02 19.78
N ALA A 737 -16.03 -7.30 20.04
CA ALA A 737 -15.87 -7.84 21.40
C ALA A 737 -14.68 -7.22 22.15
N ASN A 738 -13.60 -6.84 21.45
CA ASN A 738 -12.44 -6.18 22.06
C ASN A 738 -12.77 -4.76 22.50
N ALA A 739 -13.46 -3.98 21.65
CA ALA A 739 -13.92 -2.63 22.00
C ALA A 739 -14.83 -2.64 23.24
N ARG A 740 -15.69 -3.66 23.33
CA ARG A 740 -16.60 -3.84 24.46
C ARG A 740 -15.85 -4.20 25.75
N ALA A 741 -14.84 -5.06 25.66
CA ALA A 741 -14.01 -5.44 26.81
C ALA A 741 -13.23 -4.23 27.34
N ILE A 742 -12.50 -3.51 26.49
CA ILE A 742 -11.70 -2.34 26.87
C ILE A 742 -12.59 -1.24 27.51
N TRP A 743 -13.80 -1.03 26.99
CA TRP A 743 -14.75 -0.10 27.59
C TRP A 743 -15.29 -0.55 28.95
N LEU A 744 -15.55 -1.86 29.13
CA LEU A 744 -16.00 -2.42 30.41
C LEU A 744 -14.94 -2.28 31.50
N PHE A 745 -13.65 -2.44 31.17
CA PHE A 745 -12.52 -2.20 32.07
C PHE A 745 -12.50 -0.74 32.53
N SER A 746 -12.31 0.20 31.60
CA SER A 746 -12.23 1.63 31.92
C SER A 746 -13.43 2.18 32.72
N ARG A 747 -14.62 1.59 32.56
CA ARG A 747 -15.80 1.90 33.38
C ARG A 747 -15.68 1.39 34.82
N ASN A 748 -15.21 0.17 35.00
CA ASN A 748 -15.05 -0.44 36.32
C ASN A 748 -13.96 0.29 37.12
N ASP A 749 -12.91 0.78 36.47
CA ASP A 749 -11.81 1.51 37.14
C ASP A 749 -12.27 2.90 37.59
N ALA A 750 -13.13 3.54 36.79
CA ALA A 750 -13.81 4.76 37.24
C ALA A 750 -14.66 4.54 38.50
N LEU A 751 -15.30 3.36 38.65
CA LEU A 751 -16.05 3.00 39.86
C LEU A 751 -15.14 2.67 41.04
N ALA A 752 -13.98 2.05 40.80
CA ALA A 752 -12.98 1.79 41.82
C ALA A 752 -12.42 3.10 42.40
N ASN A 753 -12.14 4.10 41.57
CA ASN A 753 -11.66 5.41 42.02
C ASN A 753 -12.70 6.15 42.88
N VAL A 754 -13.99 6.00 42.57
CA VAL A 754 -15.06 6.52 43.44
C VAL A 754 -15.02 5.82 44.81
N ALA A 755 -14.78 4.52 44.86
CA ALA A 755 -14.66 3.79 46.12
C ALA A 755 -13.44 4.24 46.95
N VAL A 756 -12.30 4.53 46.30
CA VAL A 756 -11.09 5.09 46.95
C VAL A 756 -11.36 6.47 47.54
N ILE A 757 -12.07 7.36 46.83
CA ILE A 757 -12.44 8.69 47.33
C ILE A 757 -13.35 8.58 48.57
N VAL A 758 -14.31 7.64 48.54
CA VAL A 758 -15.18 7.37 49.69
C VAL A 758 -14.38 6.81 50.87
N ALA A 759 -13.42 5.92 50.62
CA ALA A 759 -12.52 5.38 51.64
C ALA A 759 -11.71 6.49 52.32
N ALA A 760 -11.13 7.41 51.53
CA ALA A 760 -10.36 8.54 52.03
C ALA A 760 -11.22 9.44 52.94
N GLY A 761 -12.46 9.73 52.55
CA GLY A 761 -13.40 10.48 53.39
C GLY A 761 -13.76 9.76 54.70
N LEU A 762 -13.93 8.44 54.66
CA LEU A 762 -14.20 7.61 55.85
C LEU A 762 -12.99 7.52 56.79
N VAL A 763 -11.77 7.43 56.25
CA VAL A 763 -10.52 7.47 57.05
C VAL A 763 -10.35 8.84 57.72
N ALA A 764 -10.58 9.92 56.98
CA ALA A 764 -10.52 11.29 57.51
C ALA A 764 -11.54 11.52 58.62
N TRP A 765 -12.73 10.92 58.50
CA TRP A 765 -13.80 11.06 59.49
C TRP A 765 -13.59 10.17 60.73
N THR A 766 -13.09 8.95 60.54
CA THR A 766 -12.99 7.95 61.62
C THR A 766 -11.62 7.92 62.33
N GLY A 767 -10.59 8.55 61.74
CA GLY A 767 -9.20 8.49 62.23
C GLY A 767 -8.59 7.09 62.21
N SER A 768 -9.22 6.16 61.48
CA SER A 768 -8.90 4.74 61.47
C SER A 768 -8.44 4.29 60.08
N ALA A 769 -7.43 3.41 60.02
CA ALA A 769 -6.95 2.82 58.76
C ALA A 769 -7.87 1.69 58.22
N TRP A 770 -8.87 1.26 58.99
CA TRP A 770 -9.73 0.13 58.62
C TRP A 770 -10.58 0.34 57.36
N PRO A 771 -11.19 1.52 57.10
CA PRO A 771 -11.93 1.74 55.86
C PRO A 771 -11.05 1.61 54.59
N ASP A 772 -9.80 2.08 54.64
CA ASP A 772 -8.82 1.93 53.56
C ASP A 772 -8.47 0.46 53.30
N LEU A 773 -8.23 -0.31 54.38
CA LEU A 773 -7.93 -1.75 54.26
C LEU A 773 -9.10 -2.56 53.68
N VAL A 774 -10.34 -2.20 54.02
CA VAL A 774 -11.55 -2.86 53.48
C VAL A 774 -11.70 -2.55 52.00
N VAL A 775 -11.53 -1.29 51.58
CA VAL A 775 -11.65 -0.90 50.18
C VAL A 775 -10.51 -1.49 49.34
N ALA A 776 -9.28 -1.50 49.86
CA ALA A 776 -8.15 -2.18 49.21
C ALA A 776 -8.40 -3.69 49.02
N ALA A 777 -9.02 -4.36 50.00
CA ALA A 777 -9.39 -5.77 49.88
C ALA A 777 -10.48 -6.01 48.81
N VAL A 778 -11.48 -5.12 48.72
CA VAL A 778 -12.54 -5.19 47.70
C VAL A 778 -11.97 -4.99 46.29
N ILE A 779 -11.10 -4.00 46.11
CA ILE A 779 -10.42 -3.72 44.85
C ILE A 779 -9.53 -4.90 44.44
N ALA A 780 -8.75 -5.47 45.36
CA ALA A 780 -7.93 -6.63 45.08
C ALA A 780 -8.74 -7.88 44.67
N LEU A 781 -9.92 -8.08 45.27
CA LEU A 781 -10.84 -9.15 44.88
C LEU A 781 -11.42 -8.93 43.47
N LEU A 782 -11.72 -7.68 43.11
CA LEU A 782 -12.15 -7.34 41.75
C LEU A 782 -11.05 -7.64 40.72
N PHE A 783 -9.79 -7.34 41.01
CA PHE A 783 -8.67 -7.70 40.12
C PHE A 783 -8.48 -9.19 39.97
N LEU A 784 -8.55 -9.94 41.06
CA LEU A 784 -8.43 -11.41 40.99
C LEU A 784 -9.58 -12.03 40.20
N HIS A 785 -10.79 -11.47 40.31
CA HIS A 785 -11.94 -11.91 39.52
C HIS A 785 -11.75 -11.62 38.03
N SER A 786 -11.35 -10.39 37.68
CA SER A 786 -11.04 -10.00 36.30
C SER A 786 -9.91 -10.85 35.69
N ALA A 787 -8.83 -11.08 36.44
CA ALA A 787 -7.73 -11.94 36.02
C ALA A 787 -8.19 -13.38 35.77
N TYR A 788 -9.05 -13.92 36.63
CA TYR A 788 -9.63 -15.25 36.48
C TYR A 788 -10.47 -15.38 35.20
N ASP A 789 -11.35 -14.42 34.94
CA ASP A 789 -12.18 -14.42 33.74
C ASP A 789 -11.34 -14.34 32.46
N ILE A 790 -10.33 -13.46 32.40
CA ILE A 790 -9.40 -13.35 31.27
C ILE A 790 -8.66 -14.67 31.03
N ILE A 791 -8.09 -15.28 32.08
CA ILE A 791 -7.35 -16.54 31.96
C ILE A 791 -8.29 -17.67 31.49
N ARG A 792 -9.51 -17.72 32.02
CA ARG A 792 -10.50 -18.73 31.65
C ARG A 792 -10.88 -18.62 30.18
N ASP A 793 -11.18 -17.41 29.72
CA ASP A 793 -11.70 -17.19 28.36
C ASP A 793 -10.57 -17.35 27.32
N ALA A 794 -9.36 -16.86 27.62
CA ALA A 794 -8.18 -17.12 26.80
C ALA A 794 -7.85 -18.62 26.65
N ARG A 795 -7.99 -19.40 27.74
CA ARG A 795 -7.78 -20.86 27.71
C ARG A 795 -8.84 -21.59 26.88
N LYS A 796 -10.10 -21.16 26.93
CA LYS A 796 -11.18 -21.71 26.11
C LYS A 796 -10.92 -21.46 24.61
N GLU A 797 -10.58 -20.24 24.24
CA GLU A 797 -10.30 -19.87 22.85
C GLU A 797 -9.07 -20.60 22.28
N LEU A 798 -8.01 -20.78 23.08
CA LEU A 798 -6.84 -21.60 22.75
C LEU A 798 -7.17 -23.09 22.57
N ALA A 799 -8.10 -23.63 23.38
CA ALA A 799 -8.54 -25.01 23.28
C ALA A 799 -9.42 -25.25 22.03
N GLU A 800 -10.27 -24.30 21.68
CA GLU A 800 -11.08 -24.33 20.45
C GLU A 800 -10.19 -24.26 19.20
N HIS A 801 -9.16 -23.40 19.21
CA HIS A 801 -8.18 -23.35 18.12
C HIS A 801 -7.38 -24.63 17.95
N ARG A 802 -6.96 -25.27 19.05
CA ARG A 802 -6.28 -26.57 18.99
C ARG A 802 -7.16 -27.68 18.43
N ARG A 803 -8.48 -27.64 18.67
CA ARG A 803 -9.44 -28.61 18.12
C ARG A 803 -9.74 -28.35 16.64
N GLY A 804 -9.82 -27.08 16.23
CA GLY A 804 -10.03 -26.70 14.83
C GLY A 804 -8.81 -26.89 13.93
N ALA A 805 -7.59 -26.91 14.46
CA ALA A 805 -6.36 -27.21 13.71
C ALA A 805 -6.06 -28.72 13.59
N ALA A 806 -6.81 -29.58 14.30
CA ALA A 806 -6.67 -31.02 14.29
C ALA A 806 -7.80 -31.74 13.50
N ALA A 807 -8.78 -30.98 13.01
CA ALA A 807 -9.82 -31.40 12.08
C ALA A 807 -9.54 -30.74 10.72
#